data_AF-A0A0Q4L2N8-F1
#
_entry.id   AF-A0A0Q4L2N8-F1
#
_cell.length_a   1.000
_cell.length_b   1.000
_cell.length_c   1.000
_cell.angle_alpha   90.00
_cell.angle_beta   90.00
_cell.angle_gamma   90.00
#
_symmetry.space_group_name_H-M   'P 1'
#
loop_
_entity.id
_entity.type
_entity.pdbx_description
1 polymer ?
#
loop_
_entity_poly.entity_id
_entity_poly.type
_entity_poly.pdbx_seq_one_letter_code
_entity_poly.pdbx_strand_id
1 'polypeptide(L)'
;MKRLPLIAPNPPRLSEHLDALRRVEESGVFSNNGPEVRAFEAGVTEQLFGGHGASLAVGNATLGLMLAIRHASGMRTGGLNPKQGTLALMPALTFAATAQAAAWAGLTPLICDIDPDDWAACAQAEERLLDQYGERIGVIVPYATFGNAIDLDRYVDFQKRYGVGVVVDAASSLGTLDDAGEGFGARAPFAVVHSMHATKTFAVGEGGLIHSGDPALIATLRSMGNFGFEGGRSATLPGINAKLPEILAILARAKLAEIDAIATNRAALEAAYRETLPDFQFQSVSGQRRAMQFMPVLLPERLAHHRDEIVESIEAQGVGCGRYFSPHLGEQPWFQATAMIERTPVADKIAGRMLSLPITDAMSVADAQRAAETLARACAAIVQPLDRRASARGSTGAVLSVMVIGGGPAGTAMLTSATKRGLLPQLAASGLMVVERSGAIGGGRLGRYAITSDSTAQTFLTAVRDNVHPELARLLDHPAARAVAAHEGALGVPLTEVGLLLRAIGDRLADIVRDNGGTVLTGHEALGAKRVGDGVWSVQLRRVSDGHVFDQLTRNVVVATGGHQPLDRLAAEHVAGTRLVDLASGRLLQSEDVLLVGGTEKVADLLAGIRAPRIAVIGGSTSAMTTVALLLKNQPALPFGAGAITVLHRRPLRPFYPSVAAAHAEGFTEFDADDICSRSGFVYRLAGFRLEARDLVLRMLAVDGRVPDPRVTLHQITGDDDIAARAVIEDADLVIAALGYRPIALPVADRDGSPIPLAAQSGRPMVDDQCRIVDADGMPIAGLYGIGLAAGFVPSGPLGGECSFTGQANGLWLWQNEVGLKIVDQVMAGSRVAPPMSAATLGPQTFAA
;
A
#
# COMPACT_ATOMS: atom_id res chain seq x y z
N MET A 1 14.27 19.49 31.79
CA MET A 1 12.83 19.31 31.50
C MET A 1 12.34 18.01 32.10
N LYS A 2 11.08 17.91 32.52
CA LYS A 2 10.44 16.66 33.00
C LYS A 2 10.45 15.63 31.85
N ARG A 3 11.01 14.44 32.07
CA ARG A 3 10.98 13.34 31.08
C ARG A 3 9.55 12.75 31.03
N LEU A 4 9.07 12.44 29.83
CA LEU A 4 7.78 11.80 29.57
C LEU A 4 8.06 10.41 28.96
N PRO A 5 8.27 9.37 29.79
CA PRO A 5 8.48 8.03 29.26
C PRO A 5 7.20 7.53 28.57
N LEU A 6 7.36 6.73 27.51
CA LEU A 6 6.22 6.10 26.84
C LEU A 6 5.35 5.29 27.81
N ILE A 7 6.02 4.57 28.72
CA ILE A 7 5.40 3.71 29.73
C ILE A 7 5.96 4.09 31.09
N ALA A 8 5.08 4.37 32.05
CA ALA A 8 5.41 4.53 33.47
C ALA A 8 4.43 3.69 34.31
N PRO A 9 4.82 2.48 34.73
CA PRO A 9 3.98 1.64 35.57
C PRO A 9 3.63 2.33 36.89
N ASN A 10 2.35 2.24 37.27
CA ASN A 10 1.84 2.80 38.53
C ASN A 10 0.84 1.84 39.22
N PRO A 11 1.26 0.61 39.58
CA PRO A 11 0.43 -0.27 40.37
C PRO A 11 0.26 0.26 41.81
N PRO A 12 -0.84 -0.07 42.50
CA PRO A 12 -1.00 0.26 43.92
C PRO A 12 0.13 -0.32 44.76
N ARG A 13 0.44 0.34 45.88
CA ARG A 13 1.52 -0.08 46.76
C ARG A 13 1.02 -1.12 47.73
N LEU A 14 1.50 -2.36 47.60
CA LEU A 14 1.14 -3.44 48.52
C LEU A 14 1.40 -3.08 50.00
N SER A 15 2.47 -2.31 50.26
CA SER A 15 2.83 -1.82 51.60
C SER A 15 1.78 -0.92 52.25
N GLU A 16 0.83 -0.37 51.48
CA GLU A 16 -0.27 0.47 51.98
C GLU A 16 -1.53 -0.38 52.29
N HIS A 17 -1.50 -1.69 52.00
CA HIS A 17 -2.63 -2.61 52.19
C HIS A 17 -2.33 -3.75 53.18
N LEU A 18 -1.59 -3.44 54.27
CA LEU A 18 -1.14 -4.43 55.26
C LEU A 18 -2.28 -5.22 55.91
N ASP A 19 -3.44 -4.61 56.13
CA ASP A 19 -4.58 -5.31 56.74
C ASP A 19 -5.16 -6.37 55.81
N ALA A 20 -5.15 -6.14 54.50
CA ALA A 20 -5.55 -7.15 53.53
C ALA A 20 -4.53 -8.29 53.45
N LEU A 21 -3.23 -7.96 53.53
CA LEU A 21 -2.17 -8.96 53.58
C LEU A 21 -2.28 -9.84 54.83
N ARG A 22 -2.54 -9.24 56.01
CA ARG A 22 -2.77 -9.99 57.26
C ARG A 22 -3.94 -10.96 57.14
N ARG A 23 -5.05 -10.57 56.50
CA ARG A 23 -6.18 -11.50 56.27
C ARG A 23 -5.78 -12.71 55.43
N VAL A 24 -4.96 -12.52 54.40
CA VAL A 24 -4.43 -13.62 53.58
C VAL A 24 -3.57 -14.55 54.44
N GLU A 25 -2.64 -13.99 55.23
CA GLU A 25 -1.76 -14.76 56.11
C GLU A 25 -2.53 -15.52 57.21
N GLU A 26 -3.49 -14.88 57.87
CA GLU A 26 -4.32 -15.46 58.93
C GLU A 26 -5.24 -16.56 58.40
N SER A 27 -5.78 -16.41 57.18
CA SER A 27 -6.63 -17.43 56.56
C SER A 27 -5.85 -18.65 56.04
N GLY A 28 -4.55 -18.49 55.78
CA GLY A 28 -3.72 -19.50 55.11
C GLY A 28 -4.08 -19.73 53.63
N VAL A 29 -4.94 -18.90 53.03
CA VAL A 29 -5.37 -19.01 51.64
C VAL A 29 -4.62 -18.01 50.78
N PHE A 30 -3.64 -18.48 50.00
CA PHE A 30 -2.77 -17.62 49.16
C PHE A 30 -3.14 -17.62 47.67
N SER A 31 -3.97 -18.56 47.22
CA SER A 31 -4.37 -18.73 45.82
C SER A 31 -5.64 -19.59 45.71
N ASN A 32 -5.97 -20.03 44.49
CA ASN A 32 -7.08 -20.95 44.17
C ASN A 32 -8.48 -20.38 44.44
N ASN A 33 -8.76 -19.19 43.90
CA ASN A 33 -10.06 -18.52 44.01
C ASN A 33 -10.44 -18.24 45.47
N GLY A 34 -9.49 -17.71 46.23
CA GLY A 34 -9.68 -17.34 47.63
C GLY A 34 -10.55 -16.08 47.80
N PRO A 35 -10.76 -15.65 49.05
CA PRO A 35 -11.65 -14.54 49.36
C PRO A 35 -11.30 -13.22 48.66
N GLU A 36 -10.02 -12.87 48.52
CA GLU A 36 -9.59 -11.61 47.91
C GLU A 36 -9.81 -11.61 46.39
N VAL A 37 -9.52 -12.73 45.70
CA VAL A 37 -9.83 -12.89 44.26
C VAL A 37 -11.34 -12.81 44.02
N ARG A 38 -12.16 -13.52 44.81
CA ARG A 38 -13.61 -13.50 44.64
C ARG A 38 -14.20 -12.11 44.92
N ALA A 39 -13.68 -11.41 45.91
CA ALA A 39 -14.11 -10.04 46.21
C ALA A 39 -13.75 -9.09 45.06
N PHE A 40 -12.57 -9.25 44.44
CA PHE A 40 -12.20 -8.51 43.24
C PHE A 40 -13.13 -8.80 42.07
N GLU A 41 -13.37 -10.08 41.75
CA GLU A 41 -14.22 -10.50 40.63
C GLU A 41 -15.66 -9.97 40.77
N ALA A 42 -16.22 -10.03 41.98
CA ALA A 42 -17.54 -9.46 42.26
C ALA A 42 -17.54 -7.94 42.12
N GLY A 43 -16.54 -7.26 42.71
CA GLY A 43 -16.43 -5.80 42.67
C GLY A 43 -16.24 -5.26 41.25
N VAL A 44 -15.43 -5.90 40.42
CA VAL A 44 -15.20 -5.46 39.04
C VAL A 44 -16.43 -5.70 38.15
N THR A 45 -17.18 -6.79 38.38
CA THR A 45 -18.45 -7.04 37.69
C THR A 45 -19.47 -5.95 38.02
N GLU A 46 -19.61 -5.60 39.30
CA GLU A 46 -20.52 -4.54 39.75
C GLU A 46 -20.11 -3.17 39.19
N GLN A 47 -18.84 -2.76 39.41
CA GLN A 47 -18.41 -1.39 39.13
C GLN A 47 -18.16 -1.13 37.64
N LEU A 48 -17.50 -2.04 36.92
CA LEU A 48 -17.12 -1.81 35.52
C LEU A 48 -18.12 -2.37 34.52
N PHE A 49 -18.91 -3.37 34.89
CA PHE A 49 -19.85 -4.03 33.98
C PHE A 49 -21.31 -3.91 34.43
N GLY A 50 -21.60 -3.01 35.39
CA GLY A 50 -22.96 -2.70 35.81
C GLY A 50 -23.71 -3.88 36.45
N GLY A 51 -22.98 -4.86 37.00
CA GLY A 51 -23.56 -6.08 37.55
C GLY A 51 -24.03 -7.09 36.50
N HIS A 52 -23.77 -6.85 35.21
CA HIS A 52 -24.08 -7.79 34.14
C HIS A 52 -23.05 -8.93 34.09
N GLY A 53 -23.51 -10.17 33.89
CA GLY A 53 -22.62 -11.30 33.65
C GLY A 53 -21.79 -11.74 34.85
N ALA A 54 -20.56 -12.19 34.58
CA ALA A 54 -19.58 -12.57 35.61
C ALA A 54 -18.14 -12.34 35.12
N SER A 55 -17.20 -12.30 36.06
CA SER A 55 -15.77 -12.15 35.78
C SER A 55 -14.92 -13.27 36.41
N LEU A 56 -13.81 -13.57 35.73
CA LEU A 56 -12.77 -14.51 36.17
C LEU A 56 -11.40 -13.83 36.11
N ALA A 57 -10.73 -13.73 37.26
CA ALA A 57 -9.37 -13.23 37.33
C ALA A 57 -8.36 -14.34 36.99
N VAL A 58 -7.38 -14.01 36.14
CA VAL A 58 -6.34 -14.92 35.68
C VAL A 58 -4.95 -14.34 35.89
N GLY A 59 -3.93 -15.20 35.92
CA GLY A 59 -2.54 -14.81 36.18
C GLY A 59 -1.96 -13.82 35.16
N ASN A 60 -2.44 -13.83 33.92
CA ASN A 60 -2.23 -12.79 32.91
C ASN A 60 -3.25 -12.94 31.76
N ALA A 61 -3.37 -11.92 30.90
CA ALA A 61 -4.31 -11.95 29.77
C ALA A 61 -4.01 -13.03 28.73
N THR A 62 -2.75 -13.39 28.51
CA THR A 62 -2.38 -14.45 27.55
C THR A 62 -2.95 -15.80 27.98
N LEU A 63 -2.86 -16.13 29.27
CA LEU A 63 -3.51 -17.33 29.84
C LEU A 63 -5.04 -17.25 29.69
N GLY A 64 -5.62 -16.06 29.86
CA GLY A 64 -7.04 -15.82 29.62
C GLY A 64 -7.46 -16.10 28.17
N LEU A 65 -6.69 -15.58 27.20
CA LEU A 65 -6.89 -15.83 25.77
C LEU A 65 -6.74 -17.32 25.44
N MET A 66 -5.72 -18.00 25.97
CA MET A 66 -5.51 -19.44 25.75
C MET A 66 -6.73 -20.26 26.21
N LEU A 67 -7.26 -19.97 27.41
CA LEU A 67 -8.45 -20.64 27.94
C LEU A 67 -9.69 -20.36 27.09
N ALA A 68 -9.96 -19.08 26.83
CA ALA A 68 -11.14 -18.63 26.10
C ALA A 68 -11.14 -19.16 24.66
N ILE A 69 -10.01 -19.08 23.97
CA ILE A 69 -9.85 -19.58 22.59
C ILE A 69 -10.04 -21.09 22.55
N ARG A 70 -9.41 -21.82 23.49
CA ARG A 70 -9.54 -23.28 23.55
C ARG A 70 -10.99 -23.73 23.77
N HIS A 71 -11.73 -23.01 24.61
CA HIS A 71 -13.15 -23.25 24.83
C HIS A 71 -13.98 -22.91 23.59
N ALA A 72 -13.82 -21.70 23.06
CA ALA A 72 -14.61 -21.16 21.94
C ALA A 72 -14.42 -21.96 20.64
N SER A 73 -13.23 -22.53 20.40
CA SER A 73 -12.97 -23.41 19.25
C SER A 73 -13.61 -24.80 19.39
N GLY A 74 -14.48 -25.00 20.38
CA GLY A 74 -15.34 -26.18 20.55
C GLY A 74 -14.66 -27.40 21.15
N MET A 75 -13.48 -27.29 21.77
CA MET A 75 -12.64 -28.41 22.26
C MET A 75 -12.33 -29.51 21.22
N ARG A 76 -12.75 -29.32 19.96
CA ARG A 76 -12.85 -30.30 18.87
C ARG A 76 -11.56 -30.50 18.07
N THR A 77 -10.42 -30.02 18.56
CA THR A 77 -9.14 -30.34 17.92
C THR A 77 -8.88 -31.85 18.06
N GLY A 78 -9.17 -32.63 17.01
CA GLY A 78 -8.97 -34.09 16.97
C GLY A 78 -10.23 -34.97 16.90
N GLY A 79 -11.42 -34.42 16.63
CA GLY A 79 -12.62 -35.23 16.33
C GLY A 79 -12.62 -35.89 14.94
N LEU A 80 -13.67 -36.66 14.63
CA LEU A 80 -13.88 -37.47 13.40
C LEU A 80 -13.67 -36.75 12.04
N ASN A 81 -13.51 -35.42 12.02
CA ASN A 81 -13.16 -34.65 10.83
C ASN A 81 -11.91 -33.76 11.10
N PRO A 82 -10.73 -34.12 10.59
CA PRO A 82 -9.46 -33.43 10.89
C PRO A 82 -9.31 -32.03 10.28
N LYS A 83 -10.32 -31.51 9.55
CA LYS A 83 -10.25 -30.19 8.89
C LYS A 83 -11.17 -29.13 9.50
N GLN A 84 -12.03 -29.46 10.45
CA GLN A 84 -12.93 -28.50 11.09
C GLN A 84 -12.25 -27.76 12.25
N GLY A 85 -12.52 -26.46 12.37
CA GLY A 85 -12.07 -25.64 13.51
C GLY A 85 -10.55 -25.56 13.68
N THR A 86 -9.80 -25.53 12.57
CA THR A 86 -8.33 -25.49 12.55
C THR A 86 -7.74 -24.08 12.56
N LEU A 87 -8.53 -23.06 12.24
CA LEU A 87 -8.09 -21.68 12.06
C LEU A 87 -8.65 -20.76 13.15
N ALA A 88 -7.85 -19.75 13.53
CA ALA A 88 -8.27 -18.63 14.37
C ALA A 88 -8.15 -17.34 13.57
N LEU A 89 -9.29 -16.73 13.20
CA LEU A 89 -9.32 -15.50 12.41
C LEU A 89 -9.04 -14.28 13.30
N MET A 90 -8.10 -13.41 12.93
CA MET A 90 -7.72 -12.24 13.71
C MET A 90 -7.11 -11.11 12.85
N PRO A 91 -7.17 -9.85 13.29
CA PRO A 91 -6.59 -8.73 12.55
C PRO A 91 -5.06 -8.73 12.58
N ALA A 92 -4.46 -8.17 11.53
CA ALA A 92 -3.02 -7.95 11.42
C ALA A 92 -2.46 -6.99 12.48
N LEU A 93 -3.25 -6.02 12.93
CA LEU A 93 -2.83 -4.99 13.90
C LEU A 93 -3.24 -5.37 15.33
N THR A 94 -2.58 -6.40 15.88
CA THR A 94 -2.72 -6.81 17.30
C THR A 94 -1.37 -7.16 17.91
N PHE A 95 -1.33 -7.38 19.23
CA PHE A 95 -0.13 -7.87 19.91
C PHE A 95 0.08 -9.38 19.65
N ALA A 96 1.34 -9.81 19.61
CA ALA A 96 1.71 -11.20 19.30
C ALA A 96 1.04 -12.25 20.21
N ALA A 97 0.66 -11.88 21.43
CA ALA A 97 -0.02 -12.78 22.37
C ALA A 97 -1.36 -13.31 21.83
N THR A 98 -2.11 -12.54 21.03
CA THR A 98 -3.39 -12.98 20.44
C THR A 98 -3.17 -14.20 19.55
N ALA A 99 -2.22 -14.10 18.62
CA ALA A 99 -1.88 -15.17 17.69
C ALA A 99 -1.17 -16.35 18.37
N GLN A 100 -0.30 -16.07 19.34
CA GLN A 100 0.37 -17.12 20.10
C GLN A 100 -0.60 -17.90 20.99
N ALA A 101 -1.61 -17.27 21.58
CA ALA A 101 -2.64 -17.96 22.34
C ALA A 101 -3.45 -18.93 21.46
N ALA A 102 -3.76 -18.52 20.22
CA ALA A 102 -4.38 -19.40 19.24
C ALA A 102 -3.48 -20.58 18.87
N ALA A 103 -2.19 -20.34 18.60
CA ALA A 103 -1.22 -21.39 18.32
C ALA A 103 -1.08 -22.39 19.48
N TRP A 104 -1.03 -21.89 20.73
CA TRP A 104 -1.02 -22.72 21.93
C TRP A 104 -2.30 -23.56 22.10
N ALA A 105 -3.44 -23.06 21.62
CA ALA A 105 -4.70 -23.80 21.61
C ALA A 105 -4.77 -24.86 20.49
N GLY A 106 -3.75 -24.96 19.62
CA GLY A 106 -3.66 -25.89 18.51
C GLY A 106 -4.26 -25.36 17.19
N LEU A 107 -4.48 -24.05 17.08
CA LEU A 107 -5.07 -23.41 15.91
C LEU A 107 -4.00 -22.70 15.09
N THR A 108 -4.19 -22.64 13.77
CA THR A 108 -3.36 -21.81 12.88
C THR A 108 -3.96 -20.40 12.84
N PRO A 109 -3.21 -19.33 13.20
CA PRO A 109 -3.68 -17.97 13.02
C PRO A 109 -3.98 -17.69 11.54
N LEU A 110 -5.17 -17.18 11.25
CA LEU A 110 -5.58 -16.63 9.96
C LEU A 110 -5.63 -15.11 10.11
N ILE A 111 -4.65 -14.42 9.54
CA ILE A 111 -4.43 -12.99 9.72
C ILE A 111 -5.11 -12.24 8.58
N CYS A 112 -6.04 -11.33 8.91
CA CYS A 112 -6.77 -10.49 7.97
C CYS A 112 -6.36 -9.01 8.06
N ASP A 113 -6.74 -8.23 7.03
CA ASP A 113 -6.50 -6.78 7.02
C ASP A 113 -7.37 -6.02 8.01
N ILE A 114 -7.05 -4.75 8.20
CA ILE A 114 -7.73 -3.85 9.14
C ILE A 114 -8.54 -2.77 8.41
N ASP A 115 -9.44 -2.14 9.15
CA ASP A 115 -10.15 -0.95 8.68
C ASP A 115 -9.21 0.29 8.68
N PRO A 116 -9.23 1.13 7.64
CA PRO A 116 -8.33 2.29 7.54
C PRO A 116 -8.65 3.41 8.55
N ASP A 117 -9.85 3.44 9.11
CA ASP A 117 -10.32 4.53 9.97
C ASP A 117 -10.22 4.17 11.45
N ASP A 118 -10.82 3.04 11.86
CA ASP A 118 -10.84 2.60 13.26
C ASP A 118 -9.71 1.62 13.63
N TRP A 119 -9.00 1.08 12.63
CA TRP A 119 -7.86 0.17 12.77
C TRP A 119 -8.18 -1.17 13.47
N ALA A 120 -9.46 -1.49 13.64
CA ALA A 120 -9.93 -2.82 14.04
C ALA A 120 -9.96 -3.75 12.82
N ALA A 121 -10.44 -4.98 13.01
CA ALA A 121 -10.57 -5.94 11.91
C ALA A 121 -11.55 -5.42 10.84
N CYS A 122 -11.14 -5.47 9.57
CA CYS A 122 -11.97 -5.04 8.45
C CYS A 122 -13.17 -5.97 8.30
N ALA A 123 -14.39 -5.41 8.38
CA ALA A 123 -15.64 -6.18 8.31
C ALA A 123 -15.74 -7.05 7.05
N GLN A 124 -15.44 -6.44 5.90
CA GLN A 124 -15.51 -7.11 4.60
C GLN A 124 -14.46 -8.22 4.48
N ALA A 125 -13.28 -8.02 5.07
CA ALA A 125 -12.25 -9.05 5.09
C ALA A 125 -12.67 -10.23 5.98
N GLU A 126 -13.20 -9.97 7.18
CA GLU A 126 -13.70 -11.03 8.06
C GLU A 126 -14.83 -11.84 7.41
N GLU A 127 -15.84 -11.17 6.84
CA GLU A 127 -16.98 -11.84 6.20
C GLU A 127 -16.54 -12.68 4.99
N ARG A 128 -15.70 -12.13 4.11
CA ARG A 128 -15.13 -12.88 2.98
C ARG A 128 -14.39 -14.14 3.45
N LEU A 129 -13.62 -14.05 4.52
CA LEU A 129 -12.83 -15.18 5.04
C LEU A 129 -13.71 -16.22 5.72
N LEU A 130 -14.79 -15.80 6.38
CA LEU A 130 -15.82 -16.69 6.90
C LEU A 130 -16.51 -17.45 5.76
N ASP A 131 -16.84 -16.79 4.66
CA ASP A 131 -17.41 -17.44 3.47
C ASP A 131 -16.41 -18.40 2.80
N GLN A 132 -15.15 -17.98 2.68
CA GLN A 132 -14.10 -18.74 1.97
C GLN A 132 -13.62 -19.97 2.75
N TYR A 133 -13.39 -19.82 4.05
CA TYR A 133 -12.81 -20.88 4.89
C TYR A 133 -13.86 -21.64 5.71
N GLY A 134 -15.07 -21.08 5.89
CA GLY A 134 -16.23 -21.74 6.48
C GLY A 134 -15.92 -22.44 7.80
N GLU A 135 -16.31 -23.71 7.90
CA GLU A 135 -16.13 -24.56 9.09
C GLU A 135 -14.67 -24.79 9.50
N ARG A 136 -13.68 -24.38 8.69
CA ARG A 136 -12.26 -24.41 9.10
C ARG A 136 -11.95 -23.36 10.14
N ILE A 137 -12.68 -22.25 10.19
CA ILE A 137 -12.52 -21.23 11.22
C ILE A 137 -13.24 -21.71 12.47
N GLY A 138 -12.46 -22.03 13.52
CA GLY A 138 -13.00 -22.48 14.80
C GLY A 138 -13.35 -21.33 15.73
N VAL A 139 -12.64 -20.20 15.57
CA VAL A 139 -12.80 -19.02 16.43
C VAL A 139 -12.43 -17.76 15.66
N ILE A 140 -13.14 -16.67 15.92
CA ILE A 140 -12.75 -15.31 15.56
C ILE A 140 -12.24 -14.61 16.82
N VAL A 141 -11.08 -13.97 16.71
CA VAL A 141 -10.38 -13.28 17.80
C VAL A 141 -10.15 -11.82 17.43
N PRO A 142 -11.20 -10.98 17.46
CA PRO A 142 -11.00 -9.56 17.20
C PRO A 142 -10.25 -8.87 18.33
N TYR A 143 -9.57 -7.78 18.00
CA TYR A 143 -8.87 -6.94 18.96
C TYR A 143 -9.55 -5.57 19.07
N ALA A 144 -9.86 -5.17 20.30
CA ALA A 144 -10.36 -3.84 20.62
C ALA A 144 -9.22 -2.81 20.56
N THR A 145 -8.85 -2.43 19.33
CA THR A 145 -7.58 -1.76 19.01
C THR A 145 -7.33 -0.51 19.84
N PHE A 146 -6.24 -0.53 20.62
CA PHE A 146 -5.79 0.56 21.50
C PHE A 146 -6.81 1.01 22.56
N GLY A 147 -7.73 0.13 22.94
CA GLY A 147 -8.75 0.43 23.94
C GLY A 147 -10.02 1.06 23.36
N ASN A 148 -10.13 1.11 22.03
CA ASN A 148 -11.34 1.53 21.31
C ASN A 148 -12.45 0.50 21.49
N ALA A 149 -13.71 0.95 21.61
CA ALA A 149 -14.85 0.05 21.48
C ALA A 149 -14.96 -0.44 20.02
N ILE A 150 -15.45 -1.65 19.83
CA ILE A 150 -15.73 -2.24 18.52
C ILE A 150 -17.16 -2.77 18.50
N ASP A 151 -17.75 -2.93 17.31
CA ASP A 151 -19.09 -3.48 17.14
C ASP A 151 -19.12 -4.97 17.56
N LEU A 152 -19.71 -5.23 18.74
CA LEU A 152 -19.87 -6.58 19.27
C LEU A 152 -21.09 -7.29 18.68
N ASP A 153 -22.08 -6.57 18.18
CA ASP A 153 -23.28 -7.15 17.56
C ASP A 153 -22.92 -7.88 16.27
N ARG A 154 -21.96 -7.35 15.51
CA ARG A 154 -21.34 -8.03 14.36
C ARG A 154 -20.85 -9.43 14.72
N TYR A 155 -20.17 -9.59 15.86
CA TYR A 155 -19.64 -10.88 16.27
C TYR A 155 -20.72 -11.82 16.81
N VAL A 156 -21.78 -11.29 17.42
CA VAL A 156 -22.98 -12.06 17.75
C VAL A 156 -23.66 -12.60 16.48
N ASP A 157 -23.75 -11.78 15.43
CA ASP A 157 -24.27 -12.20 14.12
C ASP A 157 -23.41 -13.31 13.50
N PHE A 158 -22.09 -13.14 13.47
CA PHE A 158 -21.18 -14.16 12.94
C PHE A 158 -21.28 -15.49 13.70
N GLN A 159 -21.35 -15.45 15.04
CA GLN A 159 -21.55 -16.65 15.85
C GLN A 159 -22.85 -17.37 15.49
N LYS A 160 -23.94 -16.63 15.21
CA LYS A 160 -25.25 -17.21 14.82
C LYS A 160 -25.25 -17.76 13.39
N ARG A 161 -24.73 -17.01 12.43
CA ARG A 161 -24.75 -17.36 11.00
C ARG A 161 -23.78 -18.48 10.65
N TYR A 162 -22.57 -18.44 11.19
CA TYR A 162 -21.49 -19.36 10.83
C TYR A 162 -21.23 -20.43 11.89
N GLY A 163 -21.84 -20.33 13.08
CA GLY A 163 -21.61 -21.27 14.18
C GLY A 163 -20.18 -21.22 14.75
N VAL A 164 -19.47 -20.11 14.51
CA VAL A 164 -18.06 -19.91 14.88
C VAL A 164 -17.94 -19.43 16.33
N GLY A 165 -16.89 -19.86 17.03
CA GLY A 165 -16.56 -19.32 18.34
C GLY A 165 -16.10 -17.86 18.27
N VAL A 166 -16.29 -17.09 19.34
CA VAL A 166 -15.82 -15.70 19.43
C VAL A 166 -15.06 -15.51 20.74
N VAL A 167 -13.93 -14.82 20.68
CA VAL A 167 -13.18 -14.35 21.85
C VAL A 167 -12.66 -12.95 21.57
N VAL A 168 -13.07 -11.95 22.33
CA VAL A 168 -12.56 -10.58 22.11
C VAL A 168 -11.28 -10.39 22.91
N ASP A 169 -10.19 -10.06 22.23
CA ASP A 169 -9.00 -9.50 22.87
C ASP A 169 -9.26 -8.02 23.18
N ALA A 170 -9.48 -7.72 24.45
CA ALA A 170 -9.71 -6.39 24.98
C ALA A 170 -8.60 -6.00 25.97
N ALA A 171 -7.37 -6.47 25.72
CA ALA A 171 -6.25 -6.34 26.65
C ALA A 171 -5.97 -4.90 27.10
N SER A 172 -6.31 -3.90 26.28
CA SER A 172 -6.13 -2.47 26.58
C SER A 172 -7.43 -1.72 26.89
N SER A 173 -8.54 -2.40 27.16
CA SER A 173 -9.87 -1.78 27.24
C SER A 173 -10.54 -1.83 28.62
N LEU A 174 -9.87 -2.31 29.67
CA LEU A 174 -10.47 -2.38 31.00
C LEU A 174 -10.69 -0.96 31.57
N GLY A 175 -11.95 -0.55 31.69
CA GLY A 175 -12.38 0.82 32.04
C GLY A 175 -12.88 1.66 30.85
N THR A 176 -12.82 1.13 29.63
CA THR A 176 -13.46 1.73 28.44
C THR A 176 -14.98 1.64 28.57
N LEU A 177 -15.68 2.71 28.18
CA LEU A 177 -17.14 2.77 28.07
C LEU A 177 -17.53 2.76 26.59
N ASP A 178 -18.53 1.97 26.24
CA ASP A 178 -19.11 1.93 24.90
C ASP A 178 -20.04 3.13 24.62
N ASP A 179 -20.72 3.12 23.47
CA ASP A 179 -21.59 4.22 23.04
C ASP A 179 -22.84 4.35 23.93
N ALA A 180 -23.29 3.25 24.54
CA ALA A 180 -24.39 3.25 25.50
C ALA A 180 -23.95 3.76 26.89
N GLY A 181 -22.64 3.97 27.09
CA GLY A 181 -22.07 4.37 28.38
C GLY A 181 -21.91 3.19 29.35
N GLU A 182 -22.06 1.95 28.87
CA GLU A 182 -21.79 0.74 29.65
C GLU A 182 -20.32 0.33 29.50
N GLY A 183 -19.82 -0.51 30.42
CA GLY A 183 -18.48 -1.07 30.29
C GLY A 183 -18.34 -1.89 29.02
N PHE A 184 -17.29 -1.66 28.23
CA PHE A 184 -17.08 -2.36 26.97
C PHE A 184 -17.09 -3.89 27.17
N GLY A 185 -18.07 -4.55 26.55
CA GLY A 185 -18.26 -6.00 26.65
C GLY A 185 -19.14 -6.49 27.80
N ALA A 186 -19.77 -5.60 28.59
CA ALA A 186 -20.59 -5.96 29.76
C ALA A 186 -21.69 -7.00 29.47
N ARG A 187 -22.26 -6.95 28.27
CA ARG A 187 -23.34 -7.86 27.83
C ARG A 187 -22.91 -8.87 26.78
N ALA A 188 -21.61 -8.94 26.46
CA ALA A 188 -21.10 -9.82 25.42
C ALA A 188 -21.35 -11.30 25.80
N PRO A 189 -22.02 -12.11 24.95
CA PRO A 189 -22.32 -13.51 25.27
C PRO A 189 -21.10 -14.44 25.16
N PHE A 190 -19.97 -13.90 24.72
CA PHE A 190 -18.67 -14.58 24.60
C PHE A 190 -17.64 -13.98 25.56
N ALA A 191 -16.46 -14.59 25.62
CA ALA A 191 -15.38 -14.14 26.48
C ALA A 191 -14.73 -12.85 25.95
N VAL A 192 -14.63 -11.85 26.82
CA VAL A 192 -13.88 -10.61 26.60
C VAL A 192 -12.69 -10.60 27.54
N VAL A 193 -11.46 -10.60 27.00
CA VAL A 193 -10.23 -10.79 27.78
C VAL A 193 -9.47 -9.49 27.93
N HIS A 194 -9.22 -9.08 29.17
CA HIS A 194 -8.51 -7.87 29.52
C HIS A 194 -7.17 -8.17 30.20
N SER A 195 -6.21 -7.24 30.09
CA SER A 195 -4.91 -7.32 30.75
C SER A 195 -4.82 -6.34 31.90
N MET A 196 -4.24 -6.82 33.00
CA MET A 196 -3.89 -6.03 34.18
C MET A 196 -2.36 -5.89 34.35
N HIS A 197 -1.60 -6.15 33.28
CA HIS A 197 -0.14 -6.01 33.27
C HIS A 197 0.28 -4.60 33.69
N ALA A 198 1.47 -4.47 34.28
CA ALA A 198 2.01 -3.23 34.86
C ALA A 198 2.02 -2.02 33.89
N THR A 199 1.99 -2.28 32.58
CA THR A 199 2.01 -1.24 31.55
C THR A 199 0.61 -0.81 31.07
N LYS A 200 -0.45 -1.48 31.52
CA LYS A 200 -1.85 -1.20 31.13
C LYS A 200 -2.45 -0.12 32.03
N THR A 201 -3.60 0.42 31.62
CA THR A 201 -4.35 1.42 32.41
C THR A 201 -4.76 0.86 33.77
N PHE A 202 -5.23 -0.38 33.81
CA PHE A 202 -5.48 -1.13 35.03
C PHE A 202 -4.22 -1.90 35.46
N ALA A 203 -3.19 -1.22 35.93
CA ALA A 203 -1.90 -1.85 36.27
C ALA A 203 -1.91 -2.47 37.68
N VAL A 204 -1.61 -3.78 37.78
CA VAL A 204 -1.44 -4.49 39.09
C VAL A 204 -0.14 -5.30 39.19
N GLY A 205 0.79 -5.11 38.25
CA GLY A 205 1.98 -5.94 38.10
C GLY A 205 1.78 -6.97 37.00
N GLU A 206 1.24 -8.13 37.35
CA GLU A 206 0.79 -9.16 36.40
C GLU A 206 -0.66 -9.54 36.70
N GLY A 207 -1.43 -9.85 35.66
CA GLY A 207 -2.83 -10.22 35.82
C GLY A 207 -3.65 -10.07 34.54
N GLY A 208 -4.80 -10.72 34.52
CA GLY A 208 -5.81 -10.58 33.48
C GLY A 208 -7.20 -10.82 34.03
N LEU A 209 -8.20 -10.43 33.26
CA LEU A 209 -9.60 -10.59 33.59
C LEU A 209 -10.33 -11.12 32.37
N ILE A 210 -11.12 -12.17 32.53
CA ILE A 210 -12.09 -12.59 31.51
C ILE A 210 -13.47 -12.15 32.02
N HIS A 211 -14.21 -11.44 31.18
CA HIS A 211 -15.59 -11.08 31.44
C HIS A 211 -16.52 -11.69 30.38
N SER A 212 -17.74 -12.02 30.77
CA SER A 212 -18.81 -12.37 29.83
C SER A 212 -20.16 -12.10 30.46
N GLY A 213 -21.11 -11.66 29.63
CA GLY A 213 -22.53 -11.60 29.95
C GLY A 213 -23.16 -12.97 30.23
N ASP A 214 -22.48 -14.07 29.92
CA ASP A 214 -22.88 -15.44 30.28
C ASP A 214 -22.09 -15.97 31.50
N PRO A 215 -22.70 -16.04 32.70
CA PRO A 215 -22.05 -16.59 33.89
C PRO A 215 -21.67 -18.07 33.77
N ALA A 216 -22.36 -18.86 32.94
CA ALA A 216 -22.08 -20.28 32.76
C ALA A 216 -20.75 -20.50 32.00
N LEU A 217 -20.47 -19.65 31.01
CA LEU A 217 -19.17 -19.60 30.34
C LEU A 217 -18.05 -19.34 31.35
N ILE A 218 -18.22 -18.35 32.22
CA ILE A 218 -17.23 -17.98 33.24
C ILE A 218 -16.99 -19.12 34.25
N ALA A 219 -18.04 -19.82 34.67
CA ALA A 219 -17.91 -21.00 35.53
C ALA A 219 -17.08 -22.11 34.87
N THR A 220 -17.31 -22.35 33.56
CA THR A 220 -16.55 -23.34 32.79
C THR A 220 -15.07 -22.95 32.67
N LEU A 221 -14.78 -21.69 32.29
CA LEU A 221 -13.42 -21.18 32.18
C LEU A 221 -12.69 -21.20 33.53
N ARG A 222 -13.41 -21.02 34.65
CA ARG A 222 -12.83 -21.13 36.00
C ARG A 222 -12.35 -22.55 36.30
N SER A 223 -13.12 -23.56 35.92
CA SER A 223 -12.70 -24.96 36.02
C SER A 223 -11.47 -25.20 35.16
N MET A 224 -11.48 -24.77 33.89
CA MET A 224 -10.34 -24.92 32.97
C MET A 224 -9.07 -24.20 33.48
N GLY A 225 -9.19 -23.00 34.05
CA GLY A 225 -8.07 -22.26 34.66
C GLY A 225 -7.53 -22.88 35.96
N ASN A 226 -8.22 -23.89 36.48
CA ASN A 226 -7.80 -24.70 37.61
C ASN A 226 -7.72 -26.20 37.23
N PHE A 227 -6.97 -26.49 36.16
CA PHE A 227 -6.69 -27.85 35.67
C PHE A 227 -7.91 -28.63 35.16
N GLY A 228 -9.01 -27.96 34.84
CA GLY A 228 -10.24 -28.60 34.36
C GLY A 228 -10.97 -29.38 35.45
N PHE A 229 -10.74 -29.04 36.72
CA PHE A 229 -11.30 -29.77 37.84
C PHE A 229 -12.77 -29.44 38.09
N GLU A 230 -13.60 -30.49 38.13
CA GLU A 230 -14.99 -30.46 38.59
C GLU A 230 -15.17 -31.46 39.75
N GLY A 231 -16.12 -31.18 40.66
CA GLY A 231 -16.40 -32.04 41.81
C GLY A 231 -15.16 -32.31 42.69
N GLY A 232 -14.86 -33.59 42.97
CA GLY A 232 -13.78 -34.07 43.83
C GLY A 232 -12.35 -33.87 43.31
N ARG A 233 -12.05 -32.74 42.64
CA ARG A 233 -10.76 -32.43 41.98
C ARG A 233 -10.38 -33.42 40.88
N SER A 234 -11.38 -33.91 40.14
CA SER A 234 -11.16 -34.75 38.96
C SER A 234 -11.18 -33.87 37.71
N ALA A 235 -10.19 -34.03 36.83
CA ALA A 235 -10.13 -33.29 35.58
C ALA A 235 -11.16 -33.87 34.59
N THR A 236 -12.18 -33.09 34.26
CA THR A 236 -13.24 -33.44 33.28
C THR A 236 -13.13 -32.61 32.00
N LEU A 237 -12.37 -31.51 32.05
CA LEU A 237 -12.11 -30.59 30.95
C LEU A 237 -10.60 -30.43 30.73
N PRO A 238 -10.15 -30.01 29.53
CA PRO A 238 -8.78 -29.54 29.36
C PRO A 238 -8.57 -28.28 30.21
N GLY A 239 -7.44 -28.22 30.93
CA GLY A 239 -7.15 -27.08 31.78
C GLY A 239 -5.67 -26.87 32.03
N ILE A 240 -5.36 -25.68 32.53
CA ILE A 240 -4.00 -25.22 32.87
C ILE A 240 -4.03 -24.58 34.27
N ASN A 241 -2.88 -24.12 34.74
CA ASN A 241 -2.84 -23.23 35.90
C ASN A 241 -2.87 -21.77 35.44
N ALA A 242 -4.05 -21.16 35.47
CA ALA A 242 -4.24 -19.75 35.12
C ALA A 242 -4.68 -18.89 36.31
N LYS A 243 -4.64 -19.43 37.53
CA LYS A 243 -5.19 -18.77 38.73
C LYS A 243 -4.43 -17.48 39.07
N LEU A 244 -5.16 -16.43 39.45
CA LEU A 244 -4.56 -15.25 40.06
C LEU A 244 -4.24 -15.52 41.56
N PRO A 245 -3.02 -15.21 42.05
CA PRO A 245 -2.69 -15.19 43.48
C PRO A 245 -3.49 -14.14 44.28
N GLU A 246 -3.82 -14.43 45.54
CA GLU A 246 -4.60 -13.53 46.41
C GLU A 246 -3.91 -12.18 46.63
N ILE A 247 -2.58 -12.16 46.69
CA ILE A 247 -1.78 -10.93 46.86
C ILE A 247 -2.00 -9.96 45.69
N LEU A 248 -2.10 -10.47 44.46
CA LEU A 248 -2.36 -9.64 43.28
C LEU A 248 -3.81 -9.17 43.24
N ALA A 249 -4.75 -9.93 43.82
CA ALA A 249 -6.14 -9.49 43.97
C ALA A 249 -6.27 -8.30 44.93
N ILE A 250 -5.46 -8.23 46.00
CA ILE A 250 -5.41 -7.04 46.88
C ILE A 250 -5.08 -5.79 46.06
N LEU A 251 -4.06 -5.87 45.20
CA LEU A 251 -3.69 -4.76 44.31
C LEU A 251 -4.77 -4.45 43.29
N ALA A 252 -5.41 -5.47 42.72
CA ALA A 252 -6.51 -5.29 41.77
C ALA A 252 -7.72 -4.58 42.39
N ARG A 253 -8.08 -4.92 43.64
CA ARG A 253 -9.13 -4.22 44.38
C ARG A 253 -8.78 -2.76 44.64
N ALA A 254 -7.53 -2.48 45.00
CA ALA A 254 -7.07 -1.11 45.19
C ALA A 254 -7.11 -0.33 43.87
N LYS A 255 -6.67 -0.93 42.76
CA LYS A 255 -6.67 -0.28 41.44
C LYS A 255 -8.08 -0.03 40.91
N LEU A 256 -9.02 -0.93 41.21
CA LEU A 256 -10.42 -0.78 40.87
C LEU A 256 -11.04 0.49 41.47
N ALA A 257 -10.61 0.92 42.67
CA ALA A 257 -11.09 2.16 43.28
C ALA A 257 -10.59 3.43 42.55
N GLU A 258 -9.52 3.34 41.75
CA GLU A 258 -8.88 4.49 41.07
C GLU A 258 -9.27 4.60 39.58
N ILE A 259 -9.78 3.52 38.98
CA ILE A 259 -9.83 3.35 37.52
C ILE A 259 -10.65 4.42 36.81
N ASP A 260 -11.77 4.88 37.39
CA ASP A 260 -12.61 5.89 36.77
C ASP A 260 -11.91 7.24 36.65
N ALA A 261 -11.19 7.65 37.70
CA ALA A 261 -10.41 8.88 37.68
C ALA A 261 -9.25 8.78 36.68
N ILE A 262 -8.58 7.63 36.62
CA ILE A 262 -7.49 7.37 35.68
C ILE A 262 -8.00 7.43 34.23
N ALA A 263 -9.09 6.71 33.91
CA ALA A 263 -9.66 6.68 32.57
C ALA A 263 -10.14 8.07 32.12
N THR A 264 -10.76 8.83 33.04
CA THR A 264 -11.20 10.21 32.78
C THR A 264 -10.03 11.14 32.48
N ASN A 265 -8.94 11.06 33.26
CA ASN A 265 -7.74 11.84 32.98
C ASN A 265 -7.13 11.48 31.62
N ARG A 266 -7.04 10.18 31.29
CA ARG A 266 -6.50 9.71 30.02
C ARG A 266 -7.31 10.20 28.81
N ALA A 267 -8.63 10.28 28.93
CA ALA A 267 -9.50 10.88 27.90
C ALA A 267 -9.23 12.39 27.72
N ALA A 268 -8.96 13.12 28.81
CA ALA A 268 -8.56 14.53 28.72
C ALA A 268 -7.18 14.70 28.04
N LEU A 269 -6.23 13.80 28.30
CA LEU A 269 -4.92 13.79 27.61
C LEU A 269 -5.08 13.50 26.12
N GLU A 270 -6.00 12.60 25.74
CA GLU A 270 -6.35 12.34 24.34
C GLU A 270 -6.78 13.59 23.61
N ALA A 271 -7.75 14.31 24.19
CA ALA A 271 -8.32 15.52 23.61
C ALA A 271 -7.22 16.57 23.38
N ALA A 272 -6.31 16.72 24.34
CA ALA A 272 -5.17 17.62 24.23
C ALA A 272 -4.22 17.27 23.08
N TYR A 273 -3.92 15.98 22.87
CA TYR A 273 -3.11 15.54 21.72
C TYR A 273 -3.80 15.86 20.39
N ARG A 274 -5.10 15.56 20.28
CA ARG A 274 -5.89 15.79 19.06
C ARG A 274 -5.98 17.28 18.71
N GLU A 275 -6.22 18.12 19.72
CA GLU A 275 -6.27 19.58 19.56
C GLU A 275 -4.92 20.16 19.11
N THR A 276 -3.81 19.64 19.64
CA THR A 276 -2.46 20.17 19.37
C THR A 276 -1.88 19.68 18.03
N LEU A 277 -2.41 18.59 17.46
CA LEU A 277 -1.91 17.95 16.23
C LEU A 277 -3.00 17.85 15.14
N PRO A 278 -3.60 18.96 14.71
CA PRO A 278 -4.73 18.93 13.76
C PRO A 278 -4.36 18.33 12.38
N ASP A 279 -3.08 18.38 11.99
CA ASP A 279 -2.59 17.86 10.71
C ASP A 279 -2.20 16.37 10.74
N PHE A 280 -2.36 15.71 11.89
CA PHE A 280 -2.04 14.29 12.05
C PHE A 280 -3.30 13.45 11.99
N GLN A 281 -3.15 12.23 11.47
CA GLN A 281 -4.26 11.28 11.42
C GLN A 281 -4.30 10.47 12.71
N PHE A 282 -5.49 10.40 13.30
CA PHE A 282 -5.79 9.64 14.52
C PHE A 282 -6.81 8.56 14.23
N GLN A 283 -6.86 7.55 15.09
CA GLN A 283 -7.90 6.52 15.06
C GLN A 283 -9.28 7.17 15.20
N SER A 284 -10.23 6.73 14.38
CA SER A 284 -11.66 6.98 14.59
C SER A 284 -12.09 6.28 15.89
N VAL A 285 -12.79 7.02 16.75
CA VAL A 285 -13.14 6.55 18.10
C VAL A 285 -14.59 6.17 18.16
N SER A 286 -14.87 5.02 18.78
CA SER A 286 -16.18 4.59 19.21
C SER A 286 -16.19 4.41 20.72
N GLY A 287 -17.33 4.64 21.34
CA GLY A 287 -17.51 4.65 22.78
C GLY A 287 -17.35 6.02 23.42
N GLN A 288 -17.97 6.19 24.61
CA GLN A 288 -17.94 7.46 25.33
C GLN A 288 -16.60 7.75 26.00
N ARG A 289 -15.80 6.73 26.33
CA ARG A 289 -14.51 6.89 27.02
C ARG A 289 -13.58 5.72 26.75
N ARG A 290 -12.30 5.99 26.47
CA ARG A 290 -11.27 4.95 26.27
C ARG A 290 -10.27 4.86 27.42
N ALA A 291 -10.01 3.65 27.92
CA ALA A 291 -8.95 3.38 28.88
C ALA A 291 -7.58 3.20 28.21
N MET A 292 -7.17 4.14 27.35
CA MET A 292 -6.01 4.01 26.47
C MET A 292 -4.69 3.79 27.21
N GLN A 293 -3.86 2.90 26.68
CA GLN A 293 -2.51 2.64 27.21
C GLN A 293 -1.51 3.75 26.86
N PHE A 294 -1.60 4.27 25.64
CA PHE A 294 -0.77 5.32 25.03
C PHE A 294 -1.60 6.01 23.95
N MET A 295 -1.11 7.12 23.38
CA MET A 295 -1.79 7.83 22.30
C MET A 295 -1.27 7.37 20.94
N PRO A 296 -2.02 6.56 20.16
CA PRO A 296 -1.60 6.19 18.82
C PRO A 296 -1.86 7.34 17.84
N VAL A 297 -0.90 7.63 16.97
CA VAL A 297 -0.98 8.70 15.95
C VAL A 297 -0.22 8.27 14.70
N LEU A 298 -0.72 8.63 13.53
CA LEU A 298 -0.02 8.37 12.26
C LEU A 298 0.73 9.61 11.81
N LEU A 299 2.00 9.43 11.48
CA LEU A 299 2.76 10.45 10.76
C LEU A 299 2.08 10.79 9.42
N PRO A 300 2.17 12.04 8.96
CA PRO A 300 1.82 12.37 7.58
C PRO A 300 2.55 11.44 6.60
N GLU A 301 1.86 10.98 5.55
CA GLU A 301 2.40 9.96 4.62
C GLU A 301 3.75 10.38 4.01
N ARG A 302 3.93 11.68 3.75
CA ARG A 302 5.19 12.26 3.25
C ARG A 302 6.37 12.17 4.23
N LEU A 303 6.12 11.93 5.52
CA LEU A 303 7.13 11.82 6.58
C LEU A 303 7.35 10.39 7.05
N ALA A 304 6.64 9.40 6.49
CA ALA A 304 6.70 8.02 6.95
C ALA A 304 8.14 7.44 6.93
N HIS A 305 8.92 7.78 5.91
CA HIS A 305 10.32 7.32 5.77
C HIS A 305 11.29 8.00 6.75
N HIS A 306 10.90 9.13 7.35
CA HIS A 306 11.65 9.82 8.40
C HIS A 306 11.22 9.40 9.81
N ARG A 307 10.33 8.41 9.95
CA ARG A 307 9.74 8.03 11.24
C ARG A 307 10.79 7.80 12.32
N ASP A 308 11.86 7.07 12.01
CA ASP A 308 12.89 6.74 13.01
C ASP A 308 13.73 7.95 13.42
N GLU A 309 14.03 8.87 12.48
CA GLU A 309 14.69 10.15 12.76
C GLU A 309 13.80 11.07 13.62
N ILE A 310 12.49 11.09 13.35
CA ILE A 310 11.51 11.85 14.14
C ILE A 310 11.43 11.29 15.56
N VAL A 311 11.37 9.95 15.69
CA VAL A 311 11.37 9.26 16.99
C VAL A 311 12.63 9.61 17.79
N GLU A 312 13.81 9.50 17.18
CA GLU A 312 15.07 9.84 17.84
C GLU A 312 15.10 11.32 18.29
N SER A 313 14.60 12.23 17.46
CA SER A 313 14.54 13.67 17.75
C SER A 313 13.62 14.02 18.93
N ILE A 314 12.45 13.38 19.04
CA ILE A 314 11.55 13.62 20.19
C ILE A 314 12.03 12.92 21.46
N GLU A 315 12.68 11.76 21.33
CA GLU A 315 13.28 11.04 22.46
C GLU A 315 14.45 11.81 23.08
N ALA A 316 15.29 12.44 22.24
CA ALA A 316 16.36 13.33 22.68
C ALA A 316 15.84 14.54 23.49
N GLN A 317 14.59 14.96 23.23
CA GLN A 317 13.89 16.01 23.98
C GLN A 317 13.15 15.48 25.22
N GLY A 318 13.30 14.19 25.52
CA GLY A 318 12.75 13.54 26.71
C GLY A 318 11.31 13.06 26.56
N VAL A 319 10.79 12.93 25.33
CA VAL A 319 9.46 12.38 25.03
C VAL A 319 9.62 10.97 24.45
N GLY A 320 9.29 9.94 25.21
CA GLY A 320 9.36 8.55 24.73
C GLY A 320 8.35 8.26 23.64
N CYS A 321 8.69 7.40 22.68
CA CYS A 321 7.78 7.09 21.57
C CYS A 321 7.87 5.61 21.17
N GLY A 322 6.71 5.00 20.95
CA GLY A 322 6.58 3.61 20.49
C GLY A 322 6.15 3.50 19.04
N ARG A 323 6.07 2.27 18.55
CA ARG A 323 5.62 1.93 17.19
C ARG A 323 4.63 0.75 17.24
N TYR A 324 3.60 0.83 18.07
CA TYR A 324 2.64 -0.28 18.24
C TYR A 324 1.59 -0.24 17.11
N PHE A 325 1.52 -1.17 16.15
CA PHE A 325 2.40 -2.33 15.92
C PHE A 325 3.09 -2.23 14.55
N SER A 326 4.40 -2.00 14.57
CA SER A 326 5.30 -1.99 13.42
C SER A 326 6.62 -2.65 13.84
N PRO A 327 6.93 -3.86 13.32
CA PRO A 327 6.13 -4.63 12.35
C PRO A 327 4.78 -5.09 12.92
N HIS A 328 3.73 -5.05 12.11
CA HIS A 328 2.44 -5.67 12.47
C HIS A 328 2.56 -7.20 12.40
N LEU A 329 1.52 -7.92 12.84
CA LEU A 329 1.61 -9.37 13.06
C LEU A 329 2.07 -10.14 11.81
N GLY A 330 1.49 -9.79 10.65
CA GLY A 330 1.82 -10.38 9.35
C GLY A 330 3.26 -10.15 8.90
N GLU A 331 3.95 -9.10 9.34
CA GLU A 331 5.34 -8.82 8.93
C GLU A 331 6.39 -9.56 9.78
N GLN A 332 5.98 -10.16 10.90
CA GLN A 332 6.91 -10.76 11.85
C GLN A 332 7.35 -12.16 11.41
N PRO A 333 8.65 -12.50 11.52
CA PRO A 333 9.21 -13.73 10.93
C PRO A 333 8.53 -15.03 11.35
N TRP A 334 8.15 -15.15 12.63
CA TRP A 334 7.49 -16.35 13.12
C TRP A 334 6.12 -16.56 12.49
N PHE A 335 5.30 -15.50 12.41
CA PHE A 335 3.97 -15.60 11.81
C PHE A 335 4.03 -15.78 10.30
N GLN A 336 5.01 -15.21 9.60
CA GLN A 336 5.29 -15.54 8.20
C GLN A 336 5.57 -17.04 7.97
N ALA A 337 6.18 -17.71 8.95
CA ALA A 337 6.47 -19.14 8.86
C ALA A 337 5.31 -20.05 9.31
N THR A 338 4.44 -19.58 10.22
CA THR A 338 3.47 -20.46 10.92
C THR A 338 2.00 -20.07 10.78
N ALA A 339 1.69 -18.87 10.32
CA ALA A 339 0.32 -18.38 10.16
C ALA A 339 -0.12 -18.43 8.69
N MET A 340 -1.43 -18.39 8.47
CA MET A 340 -2.01 -18.05 7.18
C MET A 340 -2.22 -16.54 7.13
N ILE A 341 -1.57 -15.86 6.19
CA ILE A 341 -1.60 -14.40 6.07
C ILE A 341 -2.29 -14.03 4.78
N GLU A 342 -3.42 -13.34 4.88
CA GLU A 342 -4.11 -12.73 3.73
C GLU A 342 -3.42 -11.41 3.34
N ARG A 343 -3.86 -10.77 2.26
CA ARG A 343 -3.32 -9.45 1.89
C ARG A 343 -3.67 -8.42 2.98
N THR A 344 -2.67 -7.66 3.45
CA THR A 344 -2.81 -6.65 4.52
C THR A 344 -2.40 -5.22 4.13
N PRO A 345 -2.74 -4.71 2.93
CA PRO A 345 -2.24 -3.43 2.45
C PRO A 345 -2.58 -2.23 3.36
N VAL A 346 -3.72 -2.28 4.06
CA VAL A 346 -4.09 -1.21 5.01
C VAL A 346 -3.22 -1.30 6.26
N ALA A 347 -3.03 -2.50 6.82
CA ALA A 347 -2.13 -2.71 7.96
C ALA A 347 -0.69 -2.30 7.65
N ASP A 348 -0.15 -2.67 6.47
CA ASP A 348 1.19 -2.30 6.02
C ASP A 348 1.34 -0.76 6.03
N LYS A 349 0.35 -0.04 5.46
CA LYS A 349 0.35 1.43 5.38
C LYS A 349 0.26 2.08 6.76
N ILE A 350 -0.59 1.56 7.65
CA ILE A 350 -0.79 2.10 9.00
C ILE A 350 0.44 1.83 9.85
N ALA A 351 0.96 0.60 9.87
CA ALA A 351 2.15 0.20 10.62
C ALA A 351 3.38 1.03 10.20
N GLY A 352 3.56 1.26 8.88
CA GLY A 352 4.66 2.08 8.37
C GLY A 352 4.67 3.53 8.87
N ARG A 353 3.53 4.05 9.32
CA ARG A 353 3.36 5.45 9.78
C ARG A 353 3.16 5.59 11.29
N MET A 354 2.95 4.47 11.98
CA MET A 354 2.48 4.43 13.37
C MET A 354 3.50 4.96 14.37
N LEU A 355 3.03 5.86 15.24
CA LEU A 355 3.70 6.31 16.45
C LEU A 355 2.78 6.11 17.65
N SER A 356 3.36 5.81 18.81
CA SER A 356 2.66 5.71 20.08
C SER A 356 3.26 6.73 21.04
N LEU A 357 2.51 7.77 21.40
CA LEU A 357 2.98 8.84 22.28
C LEU A 357 2.61 8.56 23.76
N PRO A 358 3.33 9.15 24.72
CA PRO A 358 3.12 8.88 26.14
C PRO A 358 1.71 9.23 26.62
N ILE A 359 1.11 8.31 27.37
CA ILE A 359 0.00 8.58 28.29
C ILE A 359 0.28 7.81 29.58
N THR A 360 0.44 8.52 30.69
CA THR A 360 0.73 7.93 32.02
C THR A 360 -0.18 8.53 33.08
N ASP A 361 -0.37 7.84 34.20
CA ASP A 361 -1.27 8.28 35.29
C ASP A 361 -0.87 9.67 35.85
N ALA A 362 0.42 10.01 35.82
CA ALA A 362 0.97 11.25 36.37
C ALA A 362 1.09 12.40 35.35
N MET A 363 0.63 12.21 34.10
CA MET A 363 0.64 13.26 33.09
C MET A 363 -0.53 14.24 33.29
N SER A 364 -0.21 15.52 33.13
CA SER A 364 -1.21 16.59 32.99
C SER A 364 -1.49 16.89 31.52
N VAL A 365 -2.57 17.61 31.24
CA VAL A 365 -2.88 18.13 29.89
C VAL A 365 -1.70 18.91 29.30
N ALA A 366 -1.00 19.72 30.11
CA ALA A 366 0.18 20.46 29.68
C ALA A 366 1.36 19.55 29.28
N ASP A 367 1.49 18.37 29.91
CA ASP A 367 2.49 17.38 29.48
C ASP A 367 2.14 16.77 28.12
N ALA A 368 0.86 16.48 27.86
CA ALA A 368 0.39 15.98 26.57
C ALA A 368 0.59 17.02 25.45
N GLN A 369 0.22 18.28 25.69
CA GLN A 369 0.48 19.39 24.77
C GLN A 369 1.98 19.54 24.47
N ARG A 370 2.83 19.48 25.50
CA ARG A 370 4.28 19.54 25.29
C ARG A 370 4.81 18.38 24.44
N ALA A 371 4.33 17.15 24.67
CA ALA A 371 4.72 16.00 23.87
C ALA A 371 4.27 16.16 22.40
N ALA A 372 3.02 16.58 22.19
CA ALA A 372 2.45 16.89 20.88
C ALA A 372 3.25 17.96 20.14
N GLU A 373 3.50 19.11 20.76
CA GLU A 373 4.30 20.18 20.15
C GLU A 373 5.73 19.73 19.83
N THR A 374 6.31 18.86 20.66
CA THR A 374 7.65 18.31 20.43
C THR A 374 7.66 17.46 19.17
N LEU A 375 6.64 16.62 18.95
CA LEU A 375 6.43 15.90 17.70
C LEU A 375 6.24 16.85 16.52
N ALA A 376 5.35 17.85 16.65
CA ALA A 376 5.11 18.83 15.60
C ALA A 376 6.40 19.58 15.21
N ARG A 377 7.22 19.99 16.20
CA ARG A 377 8.52 20.63 15.96
C ARG A 377 9.52 19.69 15.31
N ALA A 378 9.60 18.42 15.72
CA ALA A 378 10.48 17.44 15.10
C ALA A 378 10.11 17.22 13.62
N CYS A 379 8.82 17.04 13.34
CA CYS A 379 8.32 16.98 11.97
C CYS A 379 8.65 18.28 11.20
N ALA A 380 8.37 19.44 11.78
CA ALA A 380 8.68 20.73 11.17
C ALA A 380 10.18 20.93 10.93
N ALA A 381 11.06 20.40 11.78
CA ALA A 381 12.51 20.49 11.61
C ALA A 381 13.02 19.66 10.44
N ILE A 382 12.31 18.61 10.03
CA ILE A 382 12.57 17.86 8.79
C ILE A 382 11.99 18.61 7.58
N VAL A 383 10.80 19.20 7.75
CA VAL A 383 10.07 19.88 6.69
C VAL A 383 10.64 21.27 6.36
N GLN A 384 11.08 22.06 7.33
CA GLN A 384 11.57 23.42 7.12
C GLN A 384 12.86 23.48 6.28
N PRO A 385 13.84 22.59 6.43
CA PRO A 385 14.96 22.50 5.49
C PRO A 385 14.50 22.13 4.08
N LEU A 386 13.49 21.26 3.93
CA LEU A 386 12.90 20.89 2.64
C LEU A 386 12.16 22.09 2.01
N ASP A 387 11.32 22.78 2.78
CA ASP A 387 10.48 23.90 2.36
C ASP A 387 11.29 25.19 2.16
N ARG A 388 12.29 25.48 3.00
CA ARG A 388 13.19 26.62 2.79
C ARG A 388 14.15 26.39 1.63
N ARG A 389 14.65 25.16 1.42
CA ARG A 389 15.41 24.84 0.20
C ARG A 389 14.52 24.91 -1.05
N ALA A 390 13.26 24.50 -0.96
CA ALA A 390 12.28 24.61 -2.04
C ALA A 390 11.89 26.06 -2.35
N SER A 391 11.53 26.85 -1.33
CA SER A 391 11.07 28.24 -1.45
C SER A 391 12.20 29.23 -1.74
N ALA A 392 13.38 29.07 -1.12
CA ALA A 392 14.53 29.93 -1.42
C ALA A 392 15.11 29.67 -2.82
N ARG A 393 14.93 28.47 -3.40
CA ARG A 393 15.34 28.18 -4.79
C ARG A 393 14.23 28.45 -5.80
N GLY A 394 12.97 28.47 -5.37
CA GLY A 394 11.81 28.92 -6.16
C GLY A 394 11.68 30.44 -6.28
N SER A 395 12.24 31.20 -5.33
CA SER A 395 12.21 32.68 -5.32
C SER A 395 13.50 33.33 -5.81
N THR A 396 14.58 32.57 -6.00
CA THR A 396 15.72 33.09 -6.75
C THR A 396 15.27 33.23 -8.19
N GLY A 397 15.27 34.45 -8.75
CA GLY A 397 15.15 34.68 -10.19
C GLY A 397 16.27 34.04 -11.04
N ALA A 398 16.95 33.02 -10.51
CA ALA A 398 17.93 32.20 -11.17
C ALA A 398 17.24 31.29 -12.19
N VAL A 399 17.78 31.32 -13.42
CA VAL A 399 17.31 30.46 -14.50
C VAL A 399 17.91 29.07 -14.29
N LEU A 400 17.05 28.08 -14.02
CA LEU A 400 17.45 26.68 -13.89
C LEU A 400 18.02 26.14 -15.20
N SER A 401 18.94 25.17 -15.14
CA SER A 401 19.39 24.46 -16.34
C SER A 401 18.27 23.58 -16.90
N VAL A 402 17.57 22.85 -16.03
CA VAL A 402 16.51 21.92 -16.42
C VAL A 402 15.46 21.74 -15.32
N MET A 403 14.21 21.68 -15.76
CA MET A 403 13.07 21.30 -14.93
C MET A 403 12.44 20.02 -15.47
N VAL A 404 12.32 18.99 -14.65
CA VAL A 404 11.61 17.74 -14.95
C VAL A 404 10.22 17.81 -14.32
N ILE A 405 9.18 17.78 -15.14
CA ILE A 405 7.78 17.84 -14.72
C ILE A 405 7.19 16.43 -14.77
N GLY A 406 6.83 15.91 -13.60
CA GLY A 406 6.45 14.52 -13.38
C GLY A 406 7.64 13.72 -12.83
N GLY A 407 7.51 13.26 -11.59
CA GLY A 407 8.46 12.40 -10.88
C GLY A 407 8.04 10.93 -10.86
N GLY A 408 7.21 10.46 -11.80
CA GLY A 408 6.88 9.04 -11.95
C GLY A 408 8.05 8.18 -12.49
N PRO A 409 7.78 6.94 -12.94
CA PRO A 409 8.81 6.03 -13.45
C PRO A 409 9.63 6.63 -14.60
N ALA A 410 8.99 7.37 -15.52
CA ALA A 410 9.68 8.00 -16.65
C ALA A 410 10.52 9.22 -16.24
N GLY A 411 9.99 10.07 -15.35
CA GLY A 411 10.73 11.25 -14.87
C GLY A 411 11.96 10.86 -14.05
N THR A 412 11.80 9.87 -13.16
CA THR A 412 12.94 9.30 -12.42
C THR A 412 13.88 8.50 -13.31
N ALA A 413 13.41 7.91 -14.41
CA ALA A 413 14.27 7.19 -15.34
C ALA A 413 15.36 8.07 -15.98
N MET A 414 15.07 9.35 -16.26
CA MET A 414 16.10 10.31 -16.67
C MET A 414 17.20 10.44 -15.60
N LEU A 415 16.81 10.55 -14.33
CA LEU A 415 17.76 10.64 -13.21
C LEU A 415 18.56 9.33 -13.04
N THR A 416 17.89 8.18 -13.13
CA THR A 416 18.53 6.85 -13.11
C THR A 416 19.55 6.70 -14.25
N SER A 417 19.23 7.19 -15.45
CA SER A 417 20.18 7.15 -16.56
C SER A 417 21.43 8.00 -16.29
N ALA A 418 21.26 9.15 -15.62
CA ALA A 418 22.36 10.01 -15.21
C ALA A 418 23.23 9.33 -14.12
N THR A 419 22.63 8.61 -13.16
CA THR A 419 23.42 7.90 -12.12
C THR A 419 24.27 6.80 -12.71
N LYS A 420 23.76 6.04 -13.68
CA LYS A 420 24.53 5.00 -14.40
C LYS A 420 25.80 5.53 -15.08
N ARG A 421 25.87 6.83 -15.35
CA ARG A 421 27.04 7.51 -15.94
C ARG A 421 27.79 8.42 -14.96
N GLY A 422 27.39 8.45 -13.68
CA GLY A 422 27.95 9.35 -12.67
C GLY A 422 27.66 10.84 -12.92
N LEU A 423 26.65 11.15 -13.73
CA LEU A 423 26.32 12.52 -14.16
C LEU A 423 25.28 13.20 -13.28
N LEU A 424 24.54 12.47 -12.43
CA LEU A 424 23.46 13.05 -11.63
C LEU A 424 23.93 14.17 -10.69
N PRO A 425 25.07 14.07 -9.98
CA PRO A 425 25.59 15.18 -9.17
C PRO A 425 25.85 16.46 -9.98
N GLN A 426 26.43 16.33 -11.19
CA GLN A 426 26.72 17.47 -12.06
C GLN A 426 25.44 18.09 -12.62
N LEU A 427 24.48 17.24 -13.02
CA LEU A 427 23.17 17.68 -13.47
C LEU A 427 22.43 18.43 -12.35
N ALA A 428 22.46 17.90 -11.12
CA ALA A 428 21.89 18.54 -9.94
C ALA A 428 22.50 19.93 -9.70
N ALA A 429 23.83 20.01 -9.67
CA ALA A 429 24.57 21.25 -9.46
C ALA A 429 24.35 22.31 -10.56
N SER A 430 23.98 21.89 -11.77
CA SER A 430 23.66 22.81 -12.87
C SER A 430 22.33 23.56 -12.70
N GLY A 431 21.52 23.20 -11.70
CA GLY A 431 20.20 23.78 -11.46
C GLY A 431 19.06 22.86 -11.92
N LEU A 432 19.13 21.57 -11.60
CA LEU A 432 18.03 20.63 -11.81
C LEU A 432 16.90 20.88 -10.81
N MET A 433 15.66 20.93 -11.29
CA MET A 433 14.46 20.86 -10.46
C MET A 433 13.54 19.73 -10.94
N VAL A 434 13.10 18.87 -10.03
CA VAL A 434 12.07 17.85 -10.27
C VAL A 434 10.78 18.31 -9.61
N VAL A 435 9.68 18.32 -10.36
CA VAL A 435 8.34 18.71 -9.89
C VAL A 435 7.43 17.50 -9.97
N GLU A 436 6.83 17.10 -8.85
CA GLU A 436 5.94 15.94 -8.75
C GLU A 436 4.68 16.30 -7.97
N ARG A 437 3.52 15.97 -8.55
CA ARG A 437 2.21 16.29 -7.97
C ARG A 437 1.94 15.50 -6.70
N SER A 438 2.39 14.25 -6.62
CA SER A 438 2.21 13.37 -5.47
C SER A 438 3.24 13.65 -4.35
N GLY A 439 3.05 12.97 -3.22
CA GLY A 439 3.88 13.14 -2.03
C GLY A 439 5.32 12.60 -2.15
N ALA A 440 5.66 11.79 -3.17
CA ALA A 440 7.04 11.65 -3.64
C ALA A 440 7.20 10.96 -5.00
N ILE A 441 8.44 10.80 -5.44
CA ILE A 441 8.82 10.38 -6.79
C ILE A 441 9.03 8.86 -6.90
N GLY A 442 9.25 8.36 -8.13
CA GLY A 442 9.59 6.97 -8.43
C GLY A 442 8.38 6.13 -8.84
N GLY A 443 7.52 5.78 -7.89
CA GLY A 443 6.46 4.78 -8.11
C GLY A 443 5.36 5.20 -9.10
N GLY A 444 5.05 6.50 -9.18
CA GLY A 444 3.94 7.03 -9.98
C GLY A 444 2.63 6.26 -9.73
N ARG A 445 1.97 5.85 -10.82
CA ARG A 445 0.74 5.02 -10.76
C ARG A 445 0.99 3.54 -11.00
N LEU A 446 2.23 3.12 -11.27
CA LEU A 446 2.53 1.77 -11.73
C LEU A 446 2.11 0.69 -10.72
N GLY A 447 2.34 0.94 -9.43
CA GLY A 447 1.95 0.05 -8.34
C GLY A 447 0.45 -0.12 -8.12
N ARG A 448 -0.40 0.59 -8.89
CA ARG A 448 -1.87 0.48 -8.79
C ARG A 448 -2.47 -0.52 -9.77
N TYR A 449 -1.68 -1.07 -10.69
CA TYR A 449 -2.16 -2.01 -11.69
C TYR A 449 -2.05 -3.46 -11.19
N ALA A 450 -3.13 -4.23 -11.34
CA ALA A 450 -3.24 -5.64 -10.95
C ALA A 450 -2.68 -6.60 -12.01
N ILE A 451 -1.63 -6.19 -12.71
CA ILE A 451 -1.07 -6.93 -13.84
C ILE A 451 0.41 -7.22 -13.62
N THR A 452 0.90 -8.18 -14.38
CA THR A 452 2.33 -8.50 -14.45
C THR A 452 3.00 -7.62 -15.49
N SER A 453 4.23 -7.21 -15.24
CA SER A 453 5.03 -6.40 -16.16
C SER A 453 5.31 -7.12 -17.49
N ASP A 454 5.50 -6.32 -18.53
CA ASP A 454 6.04 -6.73 -19.84
C ASP A 454 7.59 -6.84 -19.85
N SER A 455 8.20 -6.68 -18.67
CA SER A 455 9.63 -6.64 -18.42
C SER A 455 10.01 -7.66 -17.35
N THR A 456 11.21 -8.22 -17.42
CA THR A 456 11.68 -9.22 -16.44
C THR A 456 12.12 -8.58 -15.13
N ALA A 457 12.21 -9.36 -14.05
CA ALA A 457 12.77 -8.92 -12.77
C ALA A 457 14.17 -8.32 -12.93
N GLN A 458 15.03 -8.98 -13.72
CA GLN A 458 16.38 -8.51 -13.98
C GLN A 458 16.38 -7.10 -14.61
N THR A 459 15.43 -6.83 -15.51
CA THR A 459 15.28 -5.53 -16.17
C THR A 459 15.09 -4.41 -15.15
N PHE A 460 14.21 -4.59 -14.17
CA PHE A 460 13.97 -3.59 -13.10
C PHE A 460 15.17 -3.45 -12.17
N LEU A 461 15.84 -4.56 -11.83
CA LEU A 461 16.99 -4.56 -10.94
C LEU A 461 18.22 -3.87 -11.57
N THR A 462 18.31 -3.76 -12.90
CA THR A 462 19.41 -3.01 -13.57
C THR A 462 19.48 -1.53 -13.19
N ALA A 463 18.42 -0.96 -12.62
CA ALA A 463 18.43 0.44 -12.16
C ALA A 463 19.36 0.64 -10.95
N VAL A 464 19.51 -0.39 -10.12
CA VAL A 464 20.26 -0.35 -8.85
C VAL A 464 21.50 -1.24 -8.87
N ARG A 465 21.47 -2.33 -9.64
CA ARG A 465 22.60 -3.26 -9.77
C ARG A 465 23.82 -2.56 -10.35
N ASP A 466 24.97 -2.75 -9.72
CA ASP A 466 26.27 -2.19 -10.12
C ASP A 466 26.27 -0.67 -10.29
N ASN A 467 25.38 0.04 -9.58
CA ASN A 467 25.31 1.49 -9.66
C ASN A 467 26.53 2.12 -8.95
N VAL A 468 27.13 3.13 -9.58
CA VAL A 468 28.31 3.85 -9.03
C VAL A 468 28.00 4.57 -7.72
N HIS A 469 26.72 4.80 -7.43
CA HIS A 469 26.20 5.34 -6.19
C HIS A 469 25.91 4.22 -5.18
N PRO A 470 26.71 4.08 -4.10
CA PRO A 470 26.56 2.99 -3.14
C PRO A 470 25.18 2.93 -2.49
N GLU A 471 24.57 4.09 -2.25
CA GLU A 471 23.22 4.23 -1.68
C GLU A 471 22.12 3.65 -2.59
N LEU A 472 22.29 3.69 -3.91
CA LEU A 472 21.40 3.04 -4.87
C LEU A 472 21.73 1.55 -4.98
N ALA A 473 23.00 1.17 -5.01
CA ALA A 473 23.42 -0.24 -5.07
C ALA A 473 22.91 -1.06 -3.89
N ARG A 474 22.92 -0.48 -2.67
CA ARG A 474 22.38 -1.11 -1.46
C ARG A 474 20.88 -1.40 -1.53
N LEU A 475 20.14 -0.79 -2.45
CA LEU A 475 18.73 -1.12 -2.63
C LEU A 475 18.52 -2.56 -3.10
N LEU A 476 19.53 -3.27 -3.61
CA LEU A 476 19.43 -4.71 -3.88
C LEU A 476 19.06 -5.52 -2.62
N ASP A 477 19.48 -5.06 -1.45
CA ASP A 477 19.14 -5.68 -0.16
C ASP A 477 17.80 -5.21 0.42
N HIS A 478 17.16 -4.22 -0.20
CA HIS A 478 15.88 -3.68 0.25
C HIS A 478 14.77 -4.73 0.07
N PRO A 479 13.79 -4.84 1.01
CA PRO A 479 12.69 -5.80 0.90
C PRO A 479 11.95 -5.75 -0.45
N ALA A 480 11.69 -4.53 -0.96
CA ALA A 480 11.04 -4.35 -2.26
C ALA A 480 11.88 -4.90 -3.44
N ALA A 481 13.22 -4.78 -3.39
CA ALA A 481 14.08 -5.35 -4.43
C ALA A 481 14.15 -6.88 -4.33
N ARG A 482 14.16 -7.43 -3.11
CA ARG A 482 14.10 -8.87 -2.87
C ARG A 482 12.78 -9.48 -3.34
N ALA A 483 11.66 -8.78 -3.15
CA ALA A 483 10.36 -9.18 -3.68
C ALA A 483 10.42 -9.28 -5.22
N VAL A 484 10.90 -8.22 -5.89
CA VAL A 484 11.10 -8.25 -7.35
C VAL A 484 12.07 -9.37 -7.78
N ALA A 485 13.16 -9.59 -7.04
CA ALA A 485 14.15 -10.63 -7.32
C ALA A 485 13.59 -12.05 -7.14
N ALA A 486 12.57 -12.25 -6.30
CA ALA A 486 11.91 -13.55 -6.14
C ALA A 486 11.20 -14.01 -7.43
N HIS A 487 10.95 -13.09 -8.37
CA HIS A 487 10.40 -13.38 -9.70
C HIS A 487 11.47 -13.57 -10.78
N GLU A 488 12.76 -13.71 -10.42
CA GLU A 488 13.79 -14.07 -11.38
C GLU A 488 13.47 -15.43 -12.04
N GLY A 489 13.36 -15.45 -13.37
CA GLY A 489 12.98 -16.64 -14.15
C GLY A 489 11.48 -16.78 -14.41
N ALA A 490 10.64 -15.93 -13.81
CA ALA A 490 9.21 -15.85 -14.13
C ALA A 490 8.96 -15.07 -15.44
N LEU A 491 7.74 -15.19 -15.98
CA LEU A 491 7.28 -14.47 -17.17
C LEU A 491 7.05 -12.95 -16.94
N GLY A 492 7.47 -12.38 -15.81
CA GLY A 492 7.33 -10.97 -15.47
C GLY A 492 7.18 -10.79 -13.96
N VAL A 493 6.93 -9.55 -13.51
CA VAL A 493 6.81 -9.19 -12.09
C VAL A 493 5.50 -8.46 -11.83
N PRO A 494 4.75 -8.77 -10.75
CA PRO A 494 3.59 -7.98 -10.37
C PRO A 494 3.93 -6.48 -10.27
N LEU A 495 3.18 -5.64 -10.97
CA LEU A 495 3.46 -4.20 -11.00
C LEU A 495 3.30 -3.53 -9.63
N THR A 496 2.49 -4.11 -8.74
CA THR A 496 2.36 -3.72 -7.33
C THR A 496 3.71 -3.78 -6.60
N GLU A 497 4.48 -4.86 -6.79
CA GLU A 497 5.82 -5.01 -6.20
C GLU A 497 6.85 -4.10 -6.87
N VAL A 498 6.79 -3.98 -8.20
CA VAL A 498 7.66 -3.05 -8.96
C VAL A 498 7.45 -1.62 -8.49
N GLY A 499 6.20 -1.21 -8.23
CA GLY A 499 5.87 0.12 -7.73
C GLY A 499 6.57 0.46 -6.43
N LEU A 500 6.70 -0.50 -5.50
CA LEU A 500 7.43 -0.34 -4.24
C LEU A 500 8.94 -0.18 -4.49
N LEU A 501 9.53 -0.97 -5.39
CA LEU A 501 10.94 -0.83 -5.76
C LEU A 501 11.22 0.53 -6.38
N LEU A 502 10.40 0.96 -7.35
CA LEU A 502 10.55 2.26 -8.00
C LEU A 502 10.40 3.41 -7.03
N ARG A 503 9.55 3.26 -6.01
CA ARG A 503 9.44 4.23 -4.93
C ARG A 503 10.74 4.32 -4.12
N ALA A 504 11.28 3.19 -3.69
CA ALA A 504 12.55 3.16 -2.94
C ALA A 504 13.72 3.77 -3.75
N ILE A 505 13.76 3.51 -5.06
CA ILE A 505 14.73 4.13 -5.98
C ILE A 505 14.49 5.65 -6.05
N GLY A 506 13.23 6.07 -6.18
CA GLY A 506 12.84 7.48 -6.22
C GLY A 506 13.29 8.25 -4.99
N ASP A 507 13.13 7.68 -3.80
CA ASP A 507 13.56 8.30 -2.55
C ASP A 507 15.09 8.54 -2.55
N ARG A 508 15.89 7.53 -2.95
CA ARG A 508 17.36 7.69 -3.05
C ARG A 508 17.80 8.66 -4.14
N LEU A 509 17.12 8.69 -5.28
CA LEU A 509 17.40 9.69 -6.32
C LEU A 509 17.11 11.11 -5.81
N ALA A 510 16.05 11.28 -5.04
CA ALA A 510 15.70 12.58 -4.47
C ALA A 510 16.78 13.07 -3.48
N ASP A 511 17.32 12.16 -2.67
CA ASP A 511 18.45 12.44 -1.76
C ASP A 511 19.67 12.93 -2.55
N ILE A 512 20.10 12.16 -3.57
CA ILE A 512 21.27 12.53 -4.41
C ILE A 512 21.07 13.90 -5.08
N VAL A 513 19.88 14.18 -5.62
CA VAL A 513 19.57 15.48 -6.24
C VAL A 513 19.70 16.60 -5.21
N ARG A 514 19.11 16.44 -4.02
CA ARG A 514 19.12 17.46 -2.96
C ARG A 514 20.52 17.73 -2.41
N ASP A 515 21.30 16.67 -2.20
CA ASP A 515 22.66 16.74 -1.65
C ASP A 515 23.64 17.42 -2.61
N ASN A 516 23.33 17.40 -3.91
CA ASN A 516 24.15 18.02 -4.95
C ASN A 516 23.57 19.34 -5.48
N GLY A 517 22.73 20.03 -4.70
CA GLY A 517 22.26 21.38 -5.01
C GLY A 517 21.07 21.46 -5.98
N GLY A 518 20.53 20.33 -6.42
CA GLY A 518 19.27 20.25 -7.17
C GLY A 518 18.04 20.26 -6.24
N THR A 519 16.86 20.48 -6.82
CA THR A 519 15.60 20.65 -6.08
C THR A 519 14.61 19.54 -6.45
N VAL A 520 13.88 19.01 -5.47
CA VAL A 520 12.78 18.06 -5.69
C VAL A 520 11.54 18.57 -4.96
N LEU A 521 10.58 19.07 -5.72
CA LEU A 521 9.31 19.64 -5.28
C LEU A 521 8.18 18.60 -5.42
N THR A 522 7.82 17.95 -4.31
CA THR A 522 6.67 17.04 -4.21
C THR A 522 5.43 17.80 -3.77
N GLY A 523 4.23 17.33 -4.10
CA GLY A 523 3.00 18.09 -3.81
C GLY A 523 2.85 19.36 -4.66
N HIS A 524 3.51 19.42 -5.82
CA HIS A 524 3.50 20.56 -6.73
C HIS A 524 3.19 20.09 -8.15
N GLU A 525 2.44 20.89 -8.91
CA GLU A 525 2.16 20.59 -10.31
C GLU A 525 2.49 21.79 -11.20
N ALA A 526 2.84 21.52 -12.46
CA ALA A 526 3.03 22.56 -13.45
C ALA A 526 1.72 22.81 -14.22
N LEU A 527 1.32 24.07 -14.32
CA LEU A 527 0.10 24.50 -15.01
C LEU A 527 0.36 24.80 -16.50
N GLY A 528 1.59 25.20 -16.84
CA GLY A 528 2.00 25.49 -18.20
C GLY A 528 3.41 26.07 -18.28
N ALA A 529 3.96 26.14 -19.48
CA ALA A 529 5.24 26.77 -19.77
C ALA A 529 5.07 27.88 -20.82
N LYS A 530 5.58 29.08 -20.55
CA LYS A 530 5.55 30.23 -21.45
C LYS A 530 6.97 30.63 -21.83
N ARG A 531 7.24 30.88 -23.12
CA ARG A 531 8.53 31.42 -23.56
C ARG A 531 8.67 32.87 -23.10
N VAL A 532 9.79 33.23 -22.49
CA VAL A 532 10.04 34.60 -21.98
C VAL A 532 11.31 35.25 -22.53
N GLY A 533 12.24 34.48 -23.10
CA GLY A 533 13.49 34.97 -23.69
C GLY A 533 14.07 34.01 -24.71
N ASP A 534 15.29 34.26 -25.20
CA ASP A 534 15.99 33.33 -26.10
C ASP A 534 16.43 32.09 -25.29
N GLY A 535 15.75 30.96 -25.52
CA GLY A 535 16.04 29.71 -24.83
C GLY A 535 15.71 29.72 -23.33
N VAL A 536 14.73 30.52 -22.89
CA VAL A 536 14.25 30.56 -21.50
C VAL A 536 12.73 30.44 -21.44
N TRP A 537 12.27 29.57 -20.56
CA TRP A 537 10.86 29.27 -20.27
C TRP A 537 10.53 29.71 -18.84
N SER A 538 9.36 30.35 -18.67
CA SER A 538 8.71 30.51 -17.37
C SER A 538 7.70 29.39 -17.19
N VAL A 539 7.86 28.57 -16.15
CA VAL A 539 6.94 27.48 -15.81
C VAL A 539 6.14 27.91 -14.60
N GLN A 540 4.81 27.91 -14.74
CA GLN A 540 3.91 28.22 -13.64
C GLN A 540 3.67 26.96 -12.81
N LEU A 541 4.02 27.02 -11.53
CA LEU A 541 3.89 25.92 -10.57
C LEU A 541 2.80 26.23 -9.55
N ARG A 542 2.01 25.22 -9.18
CA ARG A 542 1.00 25.28 -8.13
C ARG A 542 1.32 24.29 -7.02
N ARG A 543 1.35 24.77 -5.79
CA ARG A 543 1.39 23.93 -4.59
C ARG A 543 -0.01 23.34 -4.33
N VAL A 544 -0.10 22.02 -4.24
CA VAL A 544 -1.38 21.31 -4.16
C VAL A 544 -2.07 21.54 -2.81
N SER A 545 -1.32 21.75 -1.73
CA SER A 545 -1.88 21.83 -0.37
C SER A 545 -2.71 23.10 -0.11
N ASP A 546 -2.35 24.23 -0.73
CA ASP A 546 -2.98 25.52 -0.47
C ASP A 546 -3.29 26.33 -1.74
N GLY A 547 -2.99 25.77 -2.92
CA GLY A 547 -3.22 26.41 -4.20
C GLY A 547 -2.27 27.56 -4.52
N HIS A 548 -1.20 27.78 -3.74
CA HIS A 548 -0.25 28.85 -4.02
C HIS A 548 0.41 28.66 -5.38
N VAL A 549 0.41 29.70 -6.22
CA VAL A 549 0.97 29.69 -7.57
C VAL A 549 2.19 30.62 -7.64
N PHE A 550 3.26 30.13 -8.26
CA PHE A 550 4.47 30.91 -8.52
C PHE A 550 5.12 30.49 -9.84
N ASP A 551 5.93 31.38 -10.42
CA ASP A 551 6.64 31.14 -11.66
C ASP A 551 8.10 30.76 -11.39
N GLN A 552 8.64 29.84 -12.17
CA GLN A 552 10.05 29.45 -12.12
C GLN A 552 10.66 29.46 -13.52
N LEU A 553 11.79 30.15 -13.67
CA LEU A 553 12.53 30.23 -14.93
C LEU A 553 13.44 29.01 -15.13
N THR A 554 13.48 28.47 -16.34
CA THR A 554 14.34 27.34 -16.74
C THR A 554 14.73 27.41 -18.21
N ARG A 555 15.92 26.90 -18.57
CA ARG A 555 16.33 26.77 -19.98
C ARG A 555 15.72 25.56 -20.66
N ASN A 556 15.61 24.46 -19.93
CA ASN A 556 15.08 23.21 -20.44
C ASN A 556 13.89 22.73 -19.60
N VAL A 557 12.87 22.18 -20.25
CA VAL A 557 11.72 21.54 -19.61
C VAL A 557 11.61 20.12 -20.14
N VAL A 558 11.57 19.15 -19.24
CA VAL A 558 11.35 17.73 -19.55
C VAL A 558 9.97 17.34 -19.06
N VAL A 559 9.06 17.05 -19.98
CA VAL A 559 7.68 16.64 -19.67
C VAL A 559 7.64 15.12 -19.52
N ALA A 560 7.42 14.65 -18.30
CA ALA A 560 7.39 13.25 -17.89
C ALA A 560 6.12 12.92 -17.08
N THR A 561 5.01 13.57 -17.43
CA THR A 561 3.70 13.54 -16.76
C THR A 561 2.89 12.27 -17.02
N GLY A 562 3.43 11.32 -17.80
CA GLY A 562 2.78 10.06 -18.11
C GLY A 562 1.67 10.18 -19.16
N GLY A 563 0.82 9.16 -19.22
CA GLY A 563 -0.29 9.10 -20.17
C GLY A 563 -1.63 8.73 -19.51
N HIS A 564 -2.72 9.09 -20.18
CA HIS A 564 -4.09 8.77 -19.77
C HIS A 564 -4.93 8.30 -20.97
N GLN A 565 -6.11 7.73 -20.71
CA GLN A 565 -7.12 7.46 -21.75
C GLN A 565 -8.18 8.59 -21.75
N PRO A 566 -8.13 9.56 -22.69
CA PRO A 566 -9.04 10.72 -22.68
C PRO A 566 -10.51 10.31 -22.89
N LEU A 567 -11.44 10.85 -22.09
CA LEU A 567 -12.87 10.58 -22.23
C LEU A 567 -13.48 11.19 -23.49
N ASP A 568 -13.04 12.39 -23.89
CA ASP A 568 -13.43 13.06 -25.12
C ASP A 568 -13.11 12.20 -26.36
N ARG A 569 -11.96 11.52 -26.35
CA ARG A 569 -11.62 10.57 -27.40
C ARG A 569 -12.53 9.35 -27.39
N LEU A 570 -12.82 8.79 -26.22
CA LEU A 570 -13.77 7.68 -26.11
C LEU A 570 -15.15 8.08 -26.69
N ALA A 571 -15.58 9.31 -26.45
CA ALA A 571 -16.82 9.87 -27.00
C ALA A 571 -16.79 10.10 -28.51
N ALA A 572 -15.64 10.44 -29.08
CA ALA A 572 -15.47 10.70 -30.51
C ALA A 572 -15.09 9.45 -31.34
N GLU A 573 -14.62 8.37 -30.70
CA GLU A 573 -14.12 7.19 -31.41
C GLU A 573 -15.26 6.46 -32.14
N HIS A 574 -15.01 6.15 -33.42
CA HIS A 574 -15.92 5.36 -34.24
C HIS A 574 -15.42 3.92 -34.37
N VAL A 575 -16.31 2.97 -34.11
CA VAL A 575 -16.06 1.54 -34.28
C VAL A 575 -17.15 0.99 -35.19
N ALA A 576 -16.74 0.40 -36.32
CA ALA A 576 -17.66 -0.03 -37.37
C ALA A 576 -18.68 1.06 -37.76
N GLY A 577 -18.19 2.24 -38.16
CA GLY A 577 -19.02 3.30 -38.74
C GLY A 577 -19.90 4.09 -37.76
N THR A 578 -19.93 3.71 -36.48
CA THR A 578 -20.79 4.35 -35.47
C THR A 578 -19.94 4.79 -34.27
N ARG A 579 -20.35 5.88 -33.60
CA ARG A 579 -19.67 6.34 -32.37
C ARG A 579 -19.82 5.28 -31.28
N LEU A 580 -18.71 4.95 -30.63
CA LEU A 580 -18.68 3.89 -29.62
C LEU A 580 -19.62 4.16 -28.45
N VAL A 581 -19.73 5.44 -28.05
CA VAL A 581 -20.68 5.86 -27.00
C VAL A 581 -22.14 5.66 -27.39
N ASP A 582 -22.48 5.73 -28.68
CA ASP A 582 -23.85 5.50 -29.13
C ASP A 582 -24.19 3.99 -29.09
N LEU A 583 -23.19 3.12 -29.33
CA LEU A 583 -23.35 1.66 -29.33
C LEU A 583 -23.36 1.03 -27.92
N ALA A 584 -22.60 1.61 -26.99
CA ALA A 584 -22.26 0.97 -25.71
C ALA A 584 -22.53 1.85 -24.49
N SER A 585 -23.32 2.92 -24.63
CA SER A 585 -23.65 3.82 -23.50
C SER A 585 -24.10 3.04 -22.26
N GLY A 586 -23.63 3.45 -21.08
CA GLY A 586 -23.92 2.79 -19.79
C GLY A 586 -23.24 1.43 -19.57
N ARG A 587 -22.66 0.81 -20.61
CA ARG A 587 -21.94 -0.48 -20.57
C ARG A 587 -20.46 -0.35 -20.95
N LEU A 588 -19.95 0.88 -21.08
CA LEU A 588 -18.61 1.16 -21.59
C LEU A 588 -17.62 1.41 -20.44
N LEU A 589 -16.55 0.62 -20.41
CA LEU A 589 -15.38 0.81 -19.53
C LEU A 589 -14.13 1.08 -20.35
N GLN A 590 -13.16 1.77 -19.75
CA GLN A 590 -11.82 1.87 -20.31
C GLN A 590 -10.98 0.70 -19.81
N SER A 591 -10.01 0.25 -20.62
CA SER A 591 -9.10 -0.83 -20.21
C SER A 591 -8.36 -0.51 -18.91
N GLU A 592 -8.01 0.77 -18.68
CA GLU A 592 -7.35 1.20 -17.45
C GLU A 592 -8.16 0.85 -16.19
N ASP A 593 -9.48 1.04 -16.21
CA ASP A 593 -10.36 0.72 -15.06
C ASP A 593 -10.32 -0.76 -14.69
N VAL A 594 -10.17 -1.63 -15.69
CA VAL A 594 -10.12 -3.09 -15.49
C VAL A 594 -8.74 -3.54 -15.00
N LEU A 595 -7.68 -2.87 -15.47
CA LEU A 595 -6.29 -3.23 -15.16
C LEU A 595 -5.83 -2.73 -13.77
N LEU A 596 -6.56 -1.83 -13.13
CA LEU A 596 -6.29 -1.37 -11.77
C LEU A 596 -6.62 -2.44 -10.71
N VAL A 597 -5.99 -2.37 -9.54
CA VAL A 597 -6.36 -3.17 -8.37
C VAL A 597 -7.82 -2.88 -8.01
N GLY A 598 -8.64 -3.93 -7.90
CA GLY A 598 -10.09 -3.84 -7.73
C GLY A 598 -10.88 -3.77 -9.06
N GLY A 599 -10.20 -3.69 -10.21
CA GLY A 599 -10.84 -3.57 -11.52
C GLY A 599 -11.62 -4.81 -11.95
N THR A 600 -11.14 -6.00 -11.60
CA THR A 600 -11.81 -7.28 -11.84
C THR A 600 -13.09 -7.43 -11.03
N GLU A 601 -13.08 -6.96 -9.79
CA GLU A 601 -14.22 -6.92 -8.89
C GLU A 601 -15.28 -5.95 -9.43
N LYS A 602 -14.86 -4.77 -9.89
CA LYS A 602 -15.75 -3.83 -10.60
C LYS A 602 -16.41 -4.46 -11.83
N VAL A 603 -15.67 -5.24 -12.60
CA VAL A 603 -16.25 -5.98 -13.75
C VAL A 603 -17.25 -7.03 -13.26
N ALA A 604 -16.94 -7.76 -12.20
CA ALA A 604 -17.86 -8.75 -11.63
C ALA A 604 -19.14 -8.13 -11.09
N ASP A 605 -19.05 -6.97 -10.42
CA ASP A 605 -20.21 -6.22 -9.92
C ASP A 605 -21.10 -5.74 -11.07
N LEU A 606 -20.51 -5.24 -12.15
CA LEU A 606 -21.26 -4.81 -13.35
C LEU A 606 -21.96 -5.97 -14.06
N LEU A 607 -21.41 -7.18 -13.95
CA LEU A 607 -21.96 -8.39 -14.55
C LEU A 607 -22.79 -9.21 -13.54
N ALA A 608 -22.99 -8.71 -12.33
CA ALA A 608 -23.72 -9.41 -11.28
C ALA A 608 -25.17 -9.67 -11.73
N GLY A 609 -25.60 -10.93 -11.61
CA GLY A 609 -26.94 -11.36 -12.03
C GLY A 609 -27.06 -11.76 -13.51
N ILE A 610 -26.00 -11.59 -14.32
CA ILE A 610 -25.98 -12.06 -15.71
C ILE A 610 -25.45 -13.50 -15.76
N ARG A 611 -26.29 -14.43 -16.20
CA ARG A 611 -25.98 -15.88 -16.14
C ARG A 611 -24.88 -16.31 -17.12
N ALA A 612 -24.79 -15.65 -18.28
CA ALA A 612 -23.83 -15.97 -19.34
C ALA A 612 -23.33 -14.66 -19.99
N PRO A 613 -22.51 -13.87 -19.28
CA PRO A 613 -22.14 -12.53 -19.71
C PRO A 613 -21.26 -12.54 -20.96
N ARG A 614 -21.49 -11.57 -21.84
CA ARG A 614 -20.71 -11.32 -23.06
C ARG A 614 -19.93 -10.01 -22.94
N ILE A 615 -18.65 -10.04 -23.28
CA ILE A 615 -17.76 -8.89 -23.23
C ILE A 615 -17.16 -8.62 -24.60
N ALA A 616 -17.26 -7.38 -25.07
CA ALA A 616 -16.53 -6.91 -26.25
C ALA A 616 -15.30 -6.10 -25.83
N VAL A 617 -14.09 -6.56 -26.17
CA VAL A 617 -12.84 -5.82 -25.93
C VAL A 617 -12.39 -5.18 -27.24
N ILE A 618 -12.33 -3.85 -27.27
CA ILE A 618 -12.03 -3.07 -28.48
C ILE A 618 -10.58 -2.62 -28.46
N GLY A 619 -9.76 -3.19 -29.34
CA GLY A 619 -8.37 -2.84 -29.55
C GLY A 619 -7.46 -4.05 -29.73
N GLY A 620 -6.42 -3.90 -30.54
CA GLY A 620 -5.33 -4.87 -30.71
C GLY A 620 -4.05 -4.44 -30.01
N SER A 621 -4.15 -3.81 -28.85
CA SER A 621 -3.01 -3.26 -28.08
C SER A 621 -2.62 -4.18 -26.92
N THR A 622 -1.44 -3.97 -26.33
CA THR A 622 -1.02 -4.73 -25.13
C THR A 622 -2.04 -4.62 -24.01
N SER A 623 -2.60 -3.43 -23.77
CA SER A 623 -3.64 -3.25 -22.75
C SER A 623 -4.90 -4.06 -23.04
N ALA A 624 -5.29 -4.24 -24.31
CA ALA A 624 -6.40 -5.11 -24.69
C ALA A 624 -6.11 -6.57 -24.34
N MET A 625 -4.93 -7.07 -24.74
CA MET A 625 -4.55 -8.46 -24.48
C MET A 625 -4.40 -8.75 -22.99
N THR A 626 -3.82 -7.81 -22.24
CA THR A 626 -3.70 -7.94 -20.77
C THR A 626 -5.07 -7.88 -20.10
N THR A 627 -6.00 -7.06 -20.57
CA THR A 627 -7.39 -7.07 -20.09
C THR A 627 -8.02 -8.44 -20.29
N VAL A 628 -7.91 -9.03 -21.48
CA VAL A 628 -8.43 -10.38 -21.75
C VAL A 628 -7.77 -11.42 -20.86
N ALA A 629 -6.44 -11.41 -20.74
CA ALA A 629 -5.70 -12.33 -19.87
C ALA A 629 -6.18 -12.22 -18.41
N LEU A 630 -6.42 -11.00 -17.91
CA LEU A 630 -6.90 -10.75 -16.57
C LEU A 630 -8.32 -11.28 -16.36
N LEU A 631 -9.22 -11.06 -17.31
CA LEU A 631 -10.59 -11.60 -17.26
C LEU A 631 -10.59 -13.14 -17.27
N LEU A 632 -9.70 -13.77 -18.04
CA LEU A 632 -9.61 -15.22 -18.14
C LEU A 632 -9.09 -15.92 -16.87
N LYS A 633 -8.32 -15.20 -16.02
CA LYS A 633 -7.87 -15.70 -14.71
C LYS A 633 -9.04 -15.98 -13.76
N ASN A 634 -10.22 -15.39 -14.03
CA ASN A 634 -11.48 -15.72 -13.39
C ASN A 634 -11.48 -15.51 -11.86
N GLN A 635 -10.91 -14.39 -11.41
CA GLN A 635 -10.87 -14.00 -10.00
C GLN A 635 -11.36 -12.54 -9.83
N PRO A 636 -12.55 -12.30 -9.24
CA PRO A 636 -13.53 -13.30 -8.78
C PRO A 636 -14.11 -14.13 -9.95
N ALA A 637 -14.71 -15.27 -9.65
CA ALA A 637 -15.22 -16.18 -10.68
C ALA A 637 -16.37 -15.56 -11.48
N LEU A 638 -16.17 -15.43 -12.80
CA LEU A 638 -17.17 -14.99 -13.78
C LEU A 638 -17.70 -16.21 -14.55
N PRO A 639 -19.02 -16.30 -14.81
CA PRO A 639 -19.63 -17.43 -15.48
C PRO A 639 -19.46 -17.39 -17.01
N PHE A 640 -18.22 -17.27 -17.49
CA PHE A 640 -17.93 -17.20 -18.93
C PHE A 640 -18.16 -18.54 -19.65
N GLY A 641 -19.08 -18.52 -20.62
CA GLY A 641 -19.28 -19.60 -21.59
C GLY A 641 -18.33 -19.51 -22.80
N ALA A 642 -18.53 -20.41 -23.77
CA ALA A 642 -17.79 -20.35 -25.03
C ALA A 642 -18.10 -19.05 -25.80
N GLY A 643 -17.07 -18.39 -26.33
CA GLY A 643 -17.19 -17.11 -27.03
C GLY A 643 -17.70 -15.94 -26.16
N ALA A 644 -17.59 -16.04 -24.83
CA ALA A 644 -18.01 -14.98 -23.92
C ALA A 644 -17.21 -13.67 -24.08
N ILE A 645 -15.96 -13.73 -24.54
CA ILE A 645 -15.11 -12.56 -24.76
C ILE A 645 -14.78 -12.45 -26.25
N THR A 646 -15.19 -11.37 -26.91
CA THR A 646 -14.82 -11.08 -28.29
C THR A 646 -13.83 -9.93 -28.36
N VAL A 647 -12.68 -10.15 -28.97
CA VAL A 647 -11.67 -9.11 -29.22
C VAL A 647 -11.87 -8.55 -30.61
N LEU A 648 -12.16 -7.25 -30.69
CA LEU A 648 -12.29 -6.49 -31.92
C LEU A 648 -10.99 -5.76 -32.22
N HIS A 649 -10.30 -6.12 -33.30
CA HIS A 649 -9.02 -5.52 -33.68
C HIS A 649 -8.97 -5.17 -35.17
N ARG A 650 -8.20 -4.13 -35.57
CA ARG A 650 -8.04 -3.74 -36.99
C ARG A 650 -6.77 -4.31 -37.64
N ARG A 651 -5.69 -4.35 -36.87
CA ARG A 651 -4.36 -4.81 -37.34
C ARG A 651 -4.14 -6.27 -36.93
N PRO A 652 -3.37 -7.06 -37.71
CA PRO A 652 -2.95 -8.39 -37.29
C PRO A 652 -2.26 -8.37 -35.92
N LEU A 653 -2.46 -9.41 -35.13
CA LEU A 653 -1.81 -9.57 -33.82
C LEU A 653 -0.40 -10.09 -34.05
N ARG A 654 0.61 -9.35 -33.57
CA ARG A 654 2.03 -9.59 -33.88
C ARG A 654 2.75 -10.14 -32.64
N PRO A 655 3.01 -11.45 -32.51
CA PRO A 655 3.83 -11.98 -31.41
C PRO A 655 5.31 -11.67 -31.63
N PHE A 656 6.02 -11.27 -30.57
CA PHE A 656 7.48 -11.04 -30.63
C PHE A 656 8.25 -12.36 -30.80
N TYR A 657 9.31 -12.36 -31.61
CA TYR A 657 10.29 -13.45 -31.68
C TYR A 657 11.74 -12.96 -31.63
N PRO A 658 12.64 -13.70 -30.95
CA PRO A 658 14.05 -13.34 -30.83
C PRO A 658 14.85 -13.63 -32.12
N SER A 659 14.27 -14.32 -33.10
CA SER A 659 14.86 -14.51 -34.42
C SER A 659 13.83 -15.05 -35.42
N VAL A 660 14.14 -14.93 -36.71
CA VAL A 660 13.39 -15.59 -37.79
C VAL A 660 13.33 -17.11 -37.59
N ALA A 661 14.45 -17.72 -37.17
CA ALA A 661 14.50 -19.15 -36.91
C ALA A 661 13.56 -19.58 -35.77
N ALA A 662 13.45 -18.77 -34.71
CA ALA A 662 12.51 -19.02 -33.61
C ALA A 662 11.05 -18.89 -34.05
N ALA A 663 10.73 -17.91 -34.90
CA ALA A 663 9.38 -17.76 -35.47
C ALA A 663 8.99 -19.00 -36.30
N HIS A 664 9.88 -19.44 -37.20
CA HIS A 664 9.65 -20.63 -38.01
C HIS A 664 9.59 -21.93 -37.18
N ALA A 665 10.38 -22.03 -36.11
CA ALA A 665 10.35 -23.20 -35.23
C ALA A 665 8.98 -23.37 -34.54
N GLU A 666 8.30 -22.28 -34.23
CA GLU A 666 6.93 -22.26 -33.70
C GLU A 666 5.86 -22.25 -34.83
N GLY A 667 6.27 -22.34 -36.10
CA GLY A 667 5.37 -22.37 -37.26
C GLY A 667 4.75 -21.01 -37.63
N PHE A 668 5.25 -19.90 -37.09
CA PHE A 668 4.77 -18.56 -37.41
C PHE A 668 5.51 -18.01 -38.64
N THR A 669 4.79 -17.71 -39.71
CA THR A 669 5.35 -17.21 -40.98
C THR A 669 4.72 -15.89 -41.45
N GLU A 670 3.80 -15.31 -40.68
CA GLU A 670 3.13 -14.05 -41.02
C GLU A 670 4.02 -12.84 -40.66
N PHE A 671 5.14 -12.69 -41.36
CA PHE A 671 6.02 -11.51 -41.30
C PHE A 671 6.87 -11.41 -42.58
N ASP A 672 7.37 -10.22 -42.89
CA ASP A 672 8.29 -9.97 -44.01
C ASP A 672 9.62 -9.32 -43.57
N ALA A 673 10.42 -8.86 -44.55
CA ALA A 673 11.70 -8.22 -44.27
C ALA A 673 11.58 -6.89 -43.49
N ASP A 674 10.46 -6.17 -43.65
CA ASP A 674 10.21 -4.90 -42.97
C ASP A 674 9.79 -5.09 -41.51
N ASP A 675 9.39 -6.31 -41.13
CA ASP A 675 9.03 -6.71 -39.77
C ASP A 675 10.23 -7.19 -38.92
N ILE A 676 11.41 -7.29 -39.53
CA ILE A 676 12.65 -7.72 -38.88
C ILE A 676 13.46 -6.50 -38.47
N CYS A 677 13.85 -6.43 -37.20
CA CYS A 677 14.76 -5.41 -36.73
C CYS A 677 16.13 -5.58 -37.37
N SER A 678 16.54 -4.62 -38.19
CA SER A 678 17.82 -4.63 -38.92
C SER A 678 19.08 -4.70 -38.03
N ARG A 679 18.94 -4.40 -36.73
CA ARG A 679 20.03 -4.44 -35.74
C ARG A 679 20.10 -5.75 -34.97
N SER A 680 18.97 -6.26 -34.46
CA SER A 680 18.96 -7.42 -33.57
C SER A 680 18.51 -8.71 -34.25
N GLY A 681 17.96 -8.64 -35.46
CA GLY A 681 17.34 -9.79 -36.13
C GLY A 681 16.04 -10.27 -35.48
N PHE A 682 15.51 -9.53 -34.51
CA PHE A 682 14.26 -9.83 -33.83
C PHE A 682 13.08 -9.54 -34.76
N VAL A 683 12.07 -10.40 -34.75
CA VAL A 683 10.82 -10.18 -35.49
C VAL A 683 9.84 -9.45 -34.57
N TYR A 684 9.24 -8.36 -35.06
CA TYR A 684 8.34 -7.49 -34.30
C TYR A 684 8.95 -7.01 -32.98
N ARG A 685 10.17 -6.46 -33.03
CA ARG A 685 10.90 -6.02 -31.82
C ARG A 685 10.11 -4.97 -31.02
N LEU A 686 9.50 -4.02 -31.71
CA LEU A 686 8.79 -2.88 -31.13
C LEU A 686 7.27 -3.10 -31.12
N ALA A 687 6.70 -3.71 -32.17
CA ALA A 687 5.28 -4.01 -32.29
C ALA A 687 4.83 -5.26 -31.50
N GLY A 688 5.77 -6.15 -31.20
CA GLY A 688 5.46 -7.51 -30.80
C GLY A 688 4.94 -7.64 -29.38
N PHE A 689 3.87 -8.41 -29.18
CA PHE A 689 3.42 -8.82 -27.86
C PHE A 689 4.49 -9.68 -27.18
N ARG A 690 4.69 -9.45 -25.88
CA ARG A 690 5.67 -10.15 -25.05
C ARG A 690 4.99 -10.89 -23.89
N LEU A 691 5.70 -11.88 -23.36
CA LEU A 691 5.36 -12.56 -22.11
C LEU A 691 3.90 -13.07 -22.09
N GLU A 692 3.10 -12.73 -21.09
CA GLU A 692 1.70 -13.20 -20.95
C GLU A 692 0.82 -12.81 -22.16
N ALA A 693 0.97 -11.60 -22.69
CA ALA A 693 0.23 -11.16 -23.87
C ALA A 693 0.65 -11.94 -25.13
N ARG A 694 1.94 -12.30 -25.24
CA ARG A 694 2.44 -13.16 -26.34
C ARG A 694 1.80 -14.54 -26.27
N ASP A 695 1.80 -15.17 -25.09
CA ASP A 695 1.24 -16.51 -24.92
C ASP A 695 -0.25 -16.55 -25.30
N LEU A 696 -1.01 -15.55 -24.83
CA LEU A 696 -2.43 -15.43 -25.19
C LEU A 696 -2.64 -15.28 -26.71
N VAL A 697 -1.85 -14.42 -27.36
CA VAL A 697 -1.93 -14.22 -28.81
C VAL A 697 -1.58 -15.49 -29.58
N LEU A 698 -0.54 -16.23 -29.16
CA LEU A 698 -0.17 -17.48 -29.82
C LEU A 698 -1.25 -18.55 -29.70
N ARG A 699 -1.95 -18.62 -28.56
CA ARG A 699 -3.13 -19.49 -28.40
C ARG A 699 -4.28 -19.06 -29.31
N MET A 700 -4.59 -17.76 -29.36
CA MET A 700 -5.67 -17.24 -30.21
C MET A 700 -5.41 -17.50 -31.69
N LEU A 701 -4.15 -17.46 -32.12
CA LEU A 701 -3.71 -17.73 -33.50
C LEU A 701 -3.45 -19.22 -33.78
N ALA A 702 -3.60 -20.10 -32.79
CA ALA A 702 -3.31 -21.54 -32.89
C ALA A 702 -1.88 -21.88 -33.40
N VAL A 703 -0.90 -21.04 -33.04
CA VAL A 703 0.51 -21.18 -33.45
C VAL A 703 1.19 -22.23 -32.57
N ASP A 704 2.10 -23.03 -33.14
CA ASP A 704 2.83 -24.10 -32.44
C ASP A 704 1.91 -25.18 -31.81
N GLY A 705 0.77 -25.45 -32.45
CA GLY A 705 -0.22 -26.42 -31.95
C GLY A 705 -0.91 -26.00 -30.64
N ARG A 706 -0.77 -24.73 -30.22
CA ARG A 706 -1.43 -24.20 -29.03
C ARG A 706 -2.95 -24.16 -29.25
N VAL A 707 -3.69 -24.59 -28.24
CA VAL A 707 -5.16 -24.65 -28.30
C VAL A 707 -5.74 -23.26 -27.94
N PRO A 708 -6.61 -22.67 -28.78
CA PRO A 708 -7.34 -21.45 -28.44
C PRO A 708 -8.19 -21.62 -27.18
N ASP A 709 -8.28 -20.58 -26.34
CA ASP A 709 -9.22 -20.61 -25.21
C ASP A 709 -10.66 -20.53 -25.75
N PRO A 710 -11.53 -21.51 -25.45
CA PRO A 710 -12.87 -21.58 -26.03
C PRO A 710 -13.76 -20.41 -25.62
N ARG A 711 -13.40 -19.66 -24.56
CA ARG A 711 -14.13 -18.47 -24.10
C ARG A 711 -13.84 -17.24 -24.96
N VAL A 712 -12.80 -17.26 -25.80
CA VAL A 712 -12.32 -16.08 -26.53
C VAL A 712 -12.48 -16.24 -28.04
N THR A 713 -13.01 -15.20 -28.66
CA THR A 713 -13.16 -15.09 -30.13
C THR A 713 -12.41 -13.86 -30.64
N LEU A 714 -11.70 -13.98 -31.76
CA LEU A 714 -11.13 -12.85 -32.48
C LEU A 714 -12.05 -12.42 -33.62
N HIS A 715 -12.20 -11.11 -33.82
CA HIS A 715 -12.84 -10.56 -35.01
C HIS A 715 -12.02 -9.38 -35.53
N GLN A 716 -11.47 -9.55 -36.74
CA GLN A 716 -10.69 -8.53 -37.41
C GLN A 716 -11.60 -7.61 -38.22
N ILE A 717 -11.62 -6.33 -37.86
CA ILE A 717 -12.36 -5.29 -38.56
C ILE A 717 -11.59 -4.92 -39.85
N THR A 718 -12.12 -5.31 -41.00
CA THR A 718 -11.47 -5.11 -42.32
C THR A 718 -11.98 -3.90 -43.10
N GLY A 719 -13.01 -3.19 -42.61
CA GLY A 719 -13.59 -2.02 -43.26
C GLY A 719 -14.17 -1.01 -42.27
N ASP A 720 -14.50 0.18 -42.75
CA ASP A 720 -15.03 1.25 -41.92
C ASP A 720 -16.45 0.96 -41.39
N ASP A 721 -17.24 0.18 -42.13
CA ASP A 721 -18.61 -0.24 -41.76
C ASP A 721 -18.70 -1.77 -41.66
N ASP A 722 -18.26 -2.32 -40.52
CA ASP A 722 -18.27 -3.75 -40.23
C ASP A 722 -19.50 -4.14 -39.40
N ILE A 723 -20.53 -4.64 -40.08
CA ILE A 723 -21.81 -5.02 -39.47
C ILE A 723 -21.64 -6.08 -38.36
N ALA A 724 -20.73 -7.03 -38.55
CA ALA A 724 -20.49 -8.09 -37.58
C ALA A 724 -19.84 -7.54 -36.30
N ALA A 725 -18.87 -6.64 -36.44
CA ALA A 725 -18.28 -5.95 -35.29
C ALA A 725 -19.31 -5.09 -34.54
N ARG A 726 -20.22 -4.42 -35.25
CA ARG A 726 -21.30 -3.64 -34.62
C ARG A 726 -22.23 -4.53 -33.81
N ALA A 727 -22.68 -5.65 -34.39
CA ALA A 727 -23.53 -6.61 -33.70
C ALA A 727 -22.87 -7.17 -32.43
N VAL A 728 -21.55 -7.45 -32.46
CA VAL A 728 -20.80 -7.88 -31.27
C VAL A 728 -20.84 -6.85 -30.14
N ILE A 729 -20.76 -5.55 -30.45
CA ILE A 729 -20.78 -4.48 -29.45
C ILE A 729 -22.19 -4.28 -28.88
N GLU A 730 -23.20 -4.34 -29.74
CA GLU A 730 -24.61 -4.23 -29.35
C GLU A 730 -25.04 -5.39 -28.44
N ASP A 731 -24.61 -6.62 -28.75
CA ASP A 731 -24.92 -7.83 -27.99
C ASP A 731 -24.13 -7.99 -26.68
N ALA A 732 -23.07 -7.20 -26.45
CA ALA A 732 -22.23 -7.36 -25.27
C ALA A 732 -22.93 -6.81 -24.01
N ASP A 733 -22.81 -7.49 -22.88
CA ASP A 733 -23.25 -6.94 -21.59
C ASP A 733 -22.27 -5.86 -21.08
N LEU A 734 -21.00 -5.96 -21.47
CA LEU A 734 -19.95 -5.01 -21.14
C LEU A 734 -19.01 -4.79 -22.33
N VAL A 735 -18.65 -3.53 -22.56
CA VAL A 735 -17.71 -3.13 -23.62
C VAL A 735 -16.49 -2.49 -22.98
N ILE A 736 -15.30 -3.00 -23.30
CA ILE A 736 -14.04 -2.49 -22.76
C ILE A 736 -13.21 -1.88 -23.88
N ALA A 737 -12.98 -0.57 -23.80
CA ALA A 737 -12.23 0.19 -24.77
C ALA A 737 -10.73 0.26 -24.42
N ALA A 738 -9.89 -0.35 -25.26
CA ALA A 738 -8.43 -0.37 -25.16
C ALA A 738 -7.78 0.45 -26.29
N LEU A 739 -8.21 1.71 -26.43
CA LEU A 739 -7.88 2.61 -27.56
C LEU A 739 -6.51 3.31 -27.46
N GLY A 740 -5.65 2.83 -26.56
CA GLY A 740 -4.31 3.38 -26.29
C GLY A 740 -4.32 4.64 -25.43
N TYR A 741 -3.13 5.04 -25.00
CA TYR A 741 -2.91 6.19 -24.12
C TYR A 741 -2.55 7.45 -24.92
N ARG A 742 -2.77 8.61 -24.32
CA ARG A 742 -2.32 9.93 -24.79
C ARG A 742 -1.43 10.58 -23.73
N PRO A 743 -0.41 11.35 -24.13
CA PRO A 743 0.43 12.03 -23.16
C PRO A 743 -0.38 13.08 -22.41
N ILE A 744 -0.11 13.25 -21.12
CA ILE A 744 -0.64 14.36 -20.31
C ILE A 744 0.20 15.60 -20.65
N ALA A 745 -0.03 16.19 -21.82
CA ALA A 745 0.81 17.26 -22.32
C ALA A 745 0.73 18.53 -21.45
N LEU A 746 1.88 19.15 -21.18
CA LEU A 746 1.95 20.46 -20.54
C LEU A 746 1.50 21.53 -21.56
N PRO A 747 0.58 22.45 -21.21
CA PRO A 747 0.29 23.59 -22.06
C PRO A 747 1.54 24.44 -22.31
N VAL A 748 1.80 24.79 -23.57
CA VAL A 748 2.96 25.60 -23.98
C VAL A 748 2.47 26.85 -24.69
N ALA A 749 3.06 28.00 -24.38
CA ALA A 749 2.75 29.28 -25.00
C ALA A 749 4.01 30.04 -25.45
N ASP A 750 3.88 30.84 -26.51
CA ASP A 750 4.94 31.73 -26.98
C ASP A 750 4.99 33.05 -26.16
N ARG A 751 5.91 33.96 -26.52
CA ARG A 751 6.20 35.21 -25.80
C ARG A 751 4.99 36.12 -25.62
N ASP A 752 4.16 36.22 -26.65
CA ASP A 752 2.91 36.98 -26.64
C ASP A 752 1.79 36.29 -25.84
N GLY A 753 2.00 35.05 -25.40
CA GLY A 753 1.01 34.24 -24.70
C GLY A 753 0.12 33.42 -25.63
N SER A 754 0.36 33.45 -26.94
CA SER A 754 -0.33 32.57 -27.89
C SER A 754 0.02 31.10 -27.61
N PRO A 755 -0.96 30.17 -27.61
CA PRO A 755 -0.69 28.75 -27.45
C PRO A 755 0.17 28.21 -28.60
N ILE A 756 1.19 27.39 -28.27
CA ILE A 756 1.93 26.61 -29.25
C ILE A 756 1.28 25.23 -29.33
N PRO A 757 0.52 24.91 -30.41
CA PRO A 757 -0.12 23.61 -30.53
C PRO A 757 0.93 22.52 -30.71
N LEU A 758 0.80 21.43 -29.96
CA LEU A 758 1.75 20.31 -29.97
C LEU A 758 1.27 19.21 -30.91
N ALA A 759 2.18 18.50 -31.58
CA ALA A 759 1.83 17.40 -32.48
C ALA A 759 0.90 16.35 -31.83
N ALA A 760 1.07 16.09 -30.53
CA ALA A 760 0.26 15.18 -29.74
C ALA A 760 -1.24 15.49 -29.74
N GLN A 761 -1.62 16.77 -29.85
CA GLN A 761 -3.02 17.20 -29.93
C GLN A 761 -3.70 16.74 -31.22
N SER A 762 -2.92 16.52 -32.29
CA SER A 762 -3.37 15.94 -33.56
C SER A 762 -3.20 14.41 -33.63
N GLY A 763 -2.87 13.75 -32.52
CA GLY A 763 -2.67 12.30 -32.46
C GLY A 763 -1.33 11.78 -33.00
N ARG A 764 -0.41 12.68 -33.39
CA ARG A 764 0.97 12.34 -33.77
C ARG A 764 1.87 12.19 -32.53
N PRO A 765 3.06 11.57 -32.65
CA PRO A 765 4.06 11.57 -31.59
C PRO A 765 4.35 12.97 -31.02
N MET A 766 4.48 13.09 -29.70
CA MET A 766 4.79 14.37 -29.04
C MET A 766 6.24 14.77 -29.25
N VAL A 767 7.13 13.78 -29.46
CA VAL A 767 8.57 13.98 -29.59
C VAL A 767 9.13 13.42 -30.90
N ASP A 768 10.25 13.98 -31.33
CA ASP A 768 11.08 13.42 -32.41
C ASP A 768 12.05 12.32 -31.91
N ASP A 769 12.94 11.87 -32.78
CA ASP A 769 13.95 10.83 -32.49
C ASP A 769 15.09 11.28 -31.56
N GLN A 770 15.12 12.57 -31.20
CA GLN A 770 16.00 13.15 -30.18
C GLN A 770 15.23 13.51 -28.89
N CYS A 771 13.99 13.04 -28.74
CA CYS A 771 13.14 13.28 -27.58
C CYS A 771 12.74 14.76 -27.40
N ARG A 772 12.87 15.60 -28.44
CA ARG A 772 12.48 17.02 -28.41
C ARG A 772 10.99 17.11 -28.69
N ILE A 773 10.26 17.90 -27.90
CA ILE A 773 8.82 18.11 -28.14
C ILE A 773 8.66 18.88 -29.45
N VAL A 774 7.75 18.44 -30.30
CA VAL A 774 7.46 19.06 -31.60
C VAL A 774 6.09 19.76 -31.62
N ASP A 775 6.01 20.85 -32.37
CA ASP A 775 4.76 21.57 -32.63
C ASP A 775 3.84 20.83 -33.62
N ALA A 776 2.70 21.42 -33.94
CA ALA A 776 1.75 20.87 -34.89
C ALA A 776 2.29 20.77 -36.34
N ASP A 777 3.41 21.39 -36.69
CA ASP A 777 4.03 21.20 -38.01
C ASP A 777 5.16 20.14 -37.96
N GLY A 778 5.42 19.57 -36.77
CA GLY A 778 6.48 18.58 -36.54
C GLY A 778 7.86 19.22 -36.32
N MET A 779 7.91 20.53 -36.10
CA MET A 779 9.16 21.24 -35.85
C MET A 779 9.52 21.17 -34.36
N PRO A 780 10.78 20.87 -34.00
CA PRO A 780 11.20 20.76 -32.60
C PRO A 780 11.19 22.12 -31.91
N ILE A 781 10.56 22.17 -30.74
CA ILE A 781 10.47 23.34 -29.90
C ILE A 781 11.70 23.39 -28.99
N ALA A 782 12.56 24.39 -29.20
CA ALA A 782 13.83 24.52 -28.49
C ALA A 782 13.66 24.52 -26.96
N GLY A 783 14.44 23.68 -26.28
CA GLY A 783 14.46 23.55 -24.81
C GLY A 783 13.32 22.70 -24.23
N LEU A 784 12.44 22.12 -25.05
CA LEU A 784 11.38 21.22 -24.58
C LEU A 784 11.68 19.77 -24.96
N TYR A 785 11.61 18.87 -23.98
CA TYR A 785 11.82 17.44 -24.15
C TYR A 785 10.67 16.64 -23.55
N GLY A 786 10.41 15.45 -24.07
CA GLY A 786 9.36 14.57 -23.58
C GLY A 786 9.87 13.14 -23.34
N ILE A 787 9.38 12.51 -22.27
CA ILE A 787 9.71 11.12 -21.94
C ILE A 787 8.51 10.44 -21.27
N GLY A 788 8.40 9.12 -21.44
CA GLY A 788 7.40 8.31 -20.75
C GLY A 788 6.26 7.84 -21.64
N LEU A 789 5.24 7.28 -20.98
CA LEU A 789 4.10 6.65 -21.63
C LEU A 789 3.40 7.65 -22.57
N ALA A 790 3.20 7.24 -23.82
CA ALA A 790 2.55 8.02 -24.87
C ALA A 790 3.28 9.29 -25.33
N ALA A 791 4.53 9.53 -24.88
CA ALA A 791 5.36 10.62 -25.42
C ALA A 791 5.67 10.42 -26.92
N GLY A 792 5.70 9.16 -27.37
CA GLY A 792 5.79 8.85 -28.79
C GLY A 792 7.20 8.71 -29.37
N PHE A 793 8.20 8.48 -28.52
CA PHE A 793 9.53 8.16 -28.99
C PHE A 793 9.52 6.89 -29.87
N VAL A 794 10.09 7.01 -31.05
CA VAL A 794 10.31 5.90 -31.99
C VAL A 794 11.81 5.65 -32.11
N PRO A 795 12.32 4.49 -31.67
CA PRO A 795 13.73 4.17 -31.78
C PRO A 795 14.20 4.14 -33.24
N SER A 796 15.33 4.78 -33.52
CA SER A 796 15.98 4.82 -34.84
C SER A 796 17.50 4.63 -34.72
N GLY A 797 18.18 4.40 -35.85
CA GLY A 797 19.65 4.38 -35.91
C GLY A 797 20.32 3.26 -35.08
N PRO A 798 21.17 3.57 -34.08
CA PRO A 798 21.84 2.58 -33.23
C PRO A 798 20.88 1.71 -32.40
N LEU A 799 19.72 2.26 -32.01
CA LEU A 799 18.72 1.54 -31.22
C LEU A 799 18.03 0.45 -32.04
N GLY A 800 17.92 0.67 -33.36
CA GLY A 800 17.24 -0.21 -34.30
C GLY A 800 15.73 -0.29 -34.08
N GLY A 801 15.08 -0.94 -35.03
CA GLY A 801 13.64 -1.19 -35.05
C GLY A 801 13.28 -1.84 -36.37
N GLU A 802 12.12 -2.47 -36.44
CA GLU A 802 11.52 -2.92 -37.69
C GLU A 802 10.91 -1.73 -38.46
N CYS A 803 11.08 -1.70 -39.79
CA CYS A 803 10.61 -0.62 -40.67
C CYS A 803 9.08 -0.49 -40.67
N SER A 804 8.37 -1.61 -40.46
CA SER A 804 6.91 -1.66 -40.43
C SER A 804 6.30 -1.05 -39.16
N PHE A 805 7.10 -0.66 -38.17
CA PHE A 805 6.63 -0.11 -36.91
C PHE A 805 6.07 1.31 -37.07
N THR A 806 4.76 1.45 -36.96
CA THR A 806 4.04 2.73 -37.05
C THR A 806 3.49 3.19 -35.70
N GLY A 807 4.18 2.82 -34.60
CA GLY A 807 3.72 3.01 -33.22
C GLY A 807 4.64 3.88 -32.36
N GLN A 808 4.60 3.64 -31.05
CA GLN A 808 5.43 4.33 -30.06
C GLN A 808 6.09 3.31 -29.13
N ALA A 809 7.39 3.45 -28.86
CA ALA A 809 8.09 2.55 -27.94
C ALA A 809 7.91 3.02 -26.49
N ASN A 810 7.24 2.18 -25.69
CA ASN A 810 7.01 2.44 -24.27
C ASN A 810 7.71 1.34 -23.48
N GLY A 811 8.74 1.69 -22.72
CA GLY A 811 9.47 0.71 -21.93
C GLY A 811 10.36 1.40 -20.90
N LEU A 812 10.23 0.99 -19.64
CA LEU A 812 10.98 1.61 -18.54
C LEU A 812 12.48 1.47 -18.73
N TRP A 813 12.96 0.30 -19.20
CA TRP A 813 14.36 0.10 -19.51
C TRP A 813 14.86 1.08 -20.57
N LEU A 814 14.07 1.33 -21.62
CA LEU A 814 14.43 2.28 -22.67
C LEU A 814 14.57 3.70 -22.08
N TRP A 815 13.68 4.09 -21.18
CA TRP A 815 13.73 5.37 -20.48
C TRP A 815 14.94 5.48 -19.54
N GLN A 816 15.27 4.42 -18.80
CA GLN A 816 16.34 4.39 -17.79
C GLN A 816 17.75 4.28 -18.37
N ASN A 817 17.88 4.03 -19.67
CA ASN A 817 19.17 3.85 -20.32
C ASN A 817 19.33 4.85 -21.45
N GLU A 818 18.60 4.69 -22.55
CA GLU A 818 18.89 5.39 -23.81
C GLU A 818 18.15 6.72 -23.93
N VAL A 819 16.83 6.72 -23.73
CA VAL A 819 15.99 7.92 -23.89
C VAL A 819 16.31 8.95 -22.80
N GLY A 820 16.44 8.52 -21.54
CA GLY A 820 16.86 9.40 -20.46
C GLY A 820 18.23 10.01 -20.70
N LEU A 821 19.21 9.20 -21.14
CA LEU A 821 20.57 9.67 -21.38
C LEU A 821 20.65 10.63 -22.56
N LYS A 822 19.90 10.42 -23.64
CA LYS A 822 19.78 11.37 -24.76
C LYS A 822 19.33 12.76 -24.30
N ILE A 823 18.39 12.83 -23.36
CA ILE A 823 17.92 14.10 -22.80
C ILE A 823 19.02 14.71 -21.91
N VAL A 824 19.66 13.89 -21.06
CA VAL A 824 20.77 14.33 -20.20
C VAL A 824 21.92 14.93 -21.03
N ASP A 825 22.35 14.25 -22.10
CA ASP A 825 23.43 14.70 -22.97
C ASP A 825 23.12 16.05 -23.63
N GLN A 826 21.89 16.24 -24.12
CA GLN A 826 21.46 17.50 -24.74
C GLN A 826 21.40 18.66 -23.73
N VAL A 827 20.86 18.41 -22.53
CA VAL A 827 20.79 19.40 -21.45
C VAL A 827 22.20 19.79 -20.97
N MET A 828 23.10 18.82 -20.85
CA MET A 828 24.47 19.06 -20.40
C MET A 828 25.35 19.70 -21.49
N ALA A 829 25.15 19.39 -22.77
CA ALA A 829 25.86 20.03 -23.88
C ALA A 829 25.55 21.54 -23.96
N GLY A 830 24.30 21.93 -23.72
CA GLY A 830 23.88 23.35 -23.64
C GLY A 830 24.41 24.10 -22.41
N SER A 831 24.92 23.38 -21.40
CA SER A 831 25.47 23.95 -20.16
C SER A 831 26.97 24.26 -20.23
N ARG A 832 27.66 23.85 -21.31
CA ARG A 832 29.07 24.19 -21.54
C ARG A 832 29.21 25.65 -21.98
N VAL A 833 29.31 26.57 -21.02
CA VAL A 833 30.01 27.84 -21.25
C VAL A 833 31.47 27.50 -21.53
N ALA A 834 32.01 28.00 -22.64
CA ALA A 834 33.37 27.73 -23.10
C ALA A 834 34.41 27.95 -21.97
N PRO A 835 35.40 27.04 -21.79
CA PRO A 835 36.49 27.32 -20.89
C PRO A 835 37.33 28.50 -21.44
N PRO A 836 37.89 29.36 -20.58
CA PRO A 836 38.85 30.36 -21.04
C PRO A 836 40.05 29.63 -21.65
N MET A 837 40.45 30.05 -22.86
CA MET A 837 41.69 29.57 -23.48
C MET A 837 42.86 29.83 -22.54
N SER A 838 43.54 28.77 -22.09
CA SER A 838 44.93 28.88 -21.63
C SER A 838 45.76 27.71 -22.14
N ALA A 839 46.80 28.11 -22.87
CA ALA A 839 47.99 27.42 -23.37
C ALA A 839 48.27 25.94 -22.98
N ALA A 840 48.47 25.15 -24.04
CA ALA A 840 49.50 24.13 -24.24
C ALA A 840 49.96 23.24 -23.06
N THR A 841 49.76 21.92 -23.18
CA THR A 841 50.87 20.93 -23.11
C THR A 841 50.45 19.55 -23.64
N LEU A 842 51.42 18.88 -24.25
CA LEU A 842 51.49 17.54 -24.88
C LEU A 842 51.01 16.40 -23.94
N GLY A 843 50.59 15.19 -24.36
CA GLY A 843 50.65 14.42 -25.61
C GLY A 843 49.79 13.13 -25.52
N PRO A 844 49.90 12.17 -26.46
CA PRO A 844 48.93 11.09 -26.66
C PRO A 844 49.30 9.79 -25.93
N GLN A 845 48.34 9.13 -25.28
CA GLN A 845 48.41 7.69 -25.00
C GLN A 845 47.10 6.98 -25.34
N THR A 846 47.26 6.00 -26.21
CA THR A 846 46.33 4.98 -26.72
C THR A 846 46.21 3.77 -25.78
N PHE A 847 45.35 2.81 -26.19
CA PHE A 847 45.06 1.44 -25.70
C PHE A 847 43.73 1.34 -24.93
N ALA A 848 42.62 0.78 -25.44
CA ALA A 848 42.34 -0.48 -26.16
C ALA A 848 42.43 -1.75 -25.30
N ALA A 849 41.27 -2.26 -24.85
CA ALA A 849 40.82 -3.65 -24.89
C ALA A 849 39.38 -3.73 -24.34
#